data_AF-A0A7V8XLK9-F1
#
_entry.id   AF-A0A7V8XLK9-F1
#
_cell.length_a   1.000
_cell.length_b   1.000
_cell.length_c   1.000
_cell.angle_alpha   90.00
_cell.angle_beta   90.00
_cell.angle_gamma   90.00
#
_symmetry.space_group_name_H-M   'P 1'
#
loop_
_entity.id
_entity.type
_entity.pdbx_description
1 polymer ?
#
loop_
_entity_poly.entity_id
_entity_poly.type
_entity_poly.pdbx_seq_one_letter_code
_entity_poly.pdbx_strand_id
1 'polypeptide(L)'
;MGDFQPLPVIHVDVRDLASAPGRMGDHATAVLVLWAGDVPLGHEYVCAWQLEHPTIRAHTAAHTIVSAVGDGLLHDDFTVTLAPERRRPSPAIHPGSSPAGDGEWSTVEPREVLRASTPRDVRTHSSEGAPDAVVSVVISTRGRPEQLDRCLRSLQDATVRPREVVVVDNAPASPDVQRVVAAHPGVIRVPEERRGLSISRNTGLLHASSDVIAFFDDDVVVHPRCLERLVEAFDEADVMAVLGLVLPAELETRAQVVFESWMGGLGRGYRRREFDRRFVESAGNRAAPVWTMGAGANMAIHRAAFDHVGTFDERLGAGAAGCSEDSELWHRLLLDGWRCRYEPRALVFHYHRRGMDELRRQSHEYVRGHVAALFAQYGRSRRGGDLQRAFVAMPLYLARRALTEFGPGAVPRPGTWRTEVAGYLRGLRTFPFAVRRSTAPRLSRDRGSLTATHKSRLPEFLARNPYPHRWTEGIFFREKMRAIHTVAPDRPFRDVLELGGGRSGLTALLYPQARVTNVDLDPALGDAAANRQARVTFVCADVTGLPFEPESFDAVTMFDVLEHVENDLLALTEAWRVLRPGGALLVTTPNETWRFPFVLPLRRIGPAEDDLIARWAHVRRGYSGAELQRLLGRPPAGSLRFNTPLTTLGHDVSFSDLPRPARRLGTVLLAPLGLIGYALQTPRTPGTETAWVWLKPLR
;
A
#
# COMPACT_ATOMS: atom_id res chain seq x y z
N MET A 1 29.49 31.92 0.16
CA MET A 1 29.17 30.50 -0.11
C MET A 1 30.49 29.90 -0.56
N GLY A 2 31.10 29.03 0.25
CA GLY A 2 32.33 28.35 -0.19
C GLY A 2 32.05 27.55 -1.45
N ASP A 3 33.03 27.48 -2.35
CA ASP A 3 32.94 26.71 -3.59
C ASP A 3 32.63 25.25 -3.24
N PHE A 4 31.48 24.77 -3.73
CA PHE A 4 31.10 23.38 -3.57
C PHE A 4 32.05 22.52 -4.42
N GLN A 5 32.66 21.51 -3.81
CA GLN A 5 33.45 20.52 -4.53
C GLN A 5 32.64 19.23 -4.76
N PRO A 6 32.56 18.74 -6.01
CA PRO A 6 32.04 17.41 -6.33
C PRO A 6 32.74 16.31 -5.52
N LEU A 7 32.00 15.24 -5.21
CA LEU A 7 32.56 14.02 -4.62
C LEU A 7 32.66 12.95 -5.72
N PRO A 8 33.81 12.79 -6.39
CA PRO A 8 33.97 11.71 -7.35
C PRO A 8 33.67 10.34 -6.73
N VAL A 9 32.93 9.50 -7.45
CA VAL A 9 32.70 8.10 -7.07
C VAL A 9 33.73 7.24 -7.78
N ILE A 10 34.64 6.66 -7.02
CA ILE A 10 35.79 5.90 -7.52
C ILE A 10 35.54 4.42 -7.25
N HIS A 11 35.69 3.59 -8.28
CA HIS A 11 35.47 2.15 -8.20
C HIS A 11 36.79 1.40 -8.34
N VAL A 12 37.07 0.50 -7.40
CA VAL A 12 38.37 -0.19 -7.33
C VAL A 12 38.18 -1.65 -6.97
N ASP A 13 38.74 -2.54 -7.78
CA ASP A 13 38.87 -3.94 -7.40
C ASP A 13 40.00 -4.10 -6.39
N VAL A 14 39.79 -4.87 -5.33
CA VAL A 14 40.79 -5.11 -4.28
C VAL A 14 42.09 -5.70 -4.83
N ARG A 15 42.06 -6.40 -5.97
CA ARG A 15 43.25 -6.92 -6.66
C ARG A 15 44.11 -5.80 -7.25
N ASP A 16 43.46 -4.72 -7.66
CA ASP A 16 44.12 -3.58 -8.32
C ASP A 16 44.46 -2.46 -7.33
N LEU A 17 44.02 -2.55 -6.07
CA LEU A 17 44.21 -1.53 -5.03
C LEU A 17 45.69 -1.16 -4.81
N ALA A 18 46.57 -2.16 -4.87
CA ALA A 18 48.02 -1.97 -4.69
C ALA A 18 48.67 -1.28 -5.90
N SER A 19 48.17 -1.54 -7.11
CA SER A 19 48.62 -0.92 -8.36
C SER A 19 47.86 0.36 -8.73
N ALA A 20 46.84 0.73 -7.95
CA ALA A 20 46.02 1.88 -8.25
C ALA A 20 46.79 3.20 -8.12
N PRO A 21 46.40 4.25 -8.86
CA PRO A 21 47.15 5.50 -8.95
C PRO A 21 47.44 6.14 -7.60
N GLY A 22 48.50 6.95 -7.53
CA GLY A 22 48.88 7.65 -6.30
C GLY A 22 48.02 8.88 -6.01
N ARG A 23 47.57 9.63 -7.04
CA ARG A 23 47.02 10.99 -6.90
C ARG A 23 45.56 11.08 -7.32
N MET A 24 44.73 11.83 -6.60
CA MET A 24 43.27 11.94 -6.82
C MET A 24 42.86 13.15 -7.70
N GLY A 25 43.80 13.69 -8.48
CA GLY A 25 43.63 14.94 -9.22
C GLY A 25 43.37 16.13 -8.30
N ASP A 26 42.56 17.10 -8.76
CA ASP A 26 42.21 18.34 -8.03
C ASP A 26 41.18 18.14 -6.89
N HIS A 27 40.72 16.91 -6.65
CA HIS A 27 39.68 16.62 -5.65
C HIS A 27 40.28 16.36 -4.26
N ALA A 28 39.76 17.04 -3.24
CA ALA A 28 40.20 16.83 -1.86
C ALA A 28 39.58 15.56 -1.22
N THR A 29 38.39 15.16 -1.65
CA THR A 29 37.61 14.04 -1.11
C THR A 29 36.88 13.27 -2.21
N ALA A 30 36.61 11.99 -1.96
CA ALA A 30 35.93 11.08 -2.89
C ALA A 30 35.09 10.04 -2.12
N VAL A 31 34.23 9.32 -2.85
CA VAL A 31 33.60 8.07 -2.38
C VAL A 31 34.34 6.91 -3.04
N LEU A 32 35.04 6.11 -2.25
CA LEU A 32 35.70 4.89 -2.70
C LEU A 32 34.74 3.70 -2.56
N VAL A 33 34.42 3.04 -3.67
CA VAL A 33 33.65 1.78 -3.70
C VAL A 33 34.60 0.63 -4.01
N LEU A 34 34.66 -0.34 -3.11
CA LEU A 34 35.53 -1.50 -3.24
C LEU A 34 34.78 -2.71 -3.79
N TRP A 35 35.49 -3.48 -4.62
CA TRP A 35 34.96 -4.64 -5.33
C TRP A 35 35.89 -5.84 -5.19
N ALA A 36 35.33 -7.04 -5.19
CA ALA A 36 36.05 -8.27 -5.53
C ALA A 36 35.38 -8.89 -6.75
N GLY A 37 35.94 -8.64 -7.93
CA GLY A 37 35.29 -8.96 -9.20
C GLY A 37 33.96 -8.22 -9.33
N ASP A 38 32.86 -8.98 -9.39
CA ASP A 38 31.48 -8.52 -9.53
C ASP A 38 30.77 -8.29 -8.19
N VAL A 39 31.44 -8.52 -7.06
CA VAL A 39 30.84 -8.43 -5.73
C VAL A 39 31.26 -7.11 -5.07
N PRO A 40 30.30 -6.26 -4.66
CA PRO A 40 30.63 -5.03 -3.97
C PRO A 40 30.96 -5.31 -2.49
N LEU A 41 32.11 -4.82 -2.03
CA LEU A 41 32.67 -5.08 -0.69
C LEU A 41 32.55 -3.92 0.29
N GLY A 42 31.99 -2.79 -0.13
CA GLY A 42 31.82 -1.62 0.73
C GLY A 42 32.02 -0.31 0.01
N HIS A 43 31.63 0.79 0.67
CA HIS A 43 32.06 2.12 0.26
C HIS A 43 32.43 2.97 1.47
N GLU A 44 33.35 3.91 1.27
CA GLU A 44 33.81 4.83 2.31
C GLU A 44 34.12 6.23 1.72
N TYR A 45 33.86 7.27 2.51
CA TYR A 45 34.28 8.63 2.18
C TYR A 45 35.76 8.78 2.53
N VAL A 46 36.58 9.13 1.54
CA VAL A 46 38.04 9.21 1.67
C VAL A 46 38.56 10.57 1.27
N CYS A 47 39.61 11.03 1.93
CA CYS A 47 40.41 12.18 1.53
C CYS A 47 41.53 11.75 0.57
N ALA A 48 41.99 12.67 -0.29
CA ALA A 48 43.08 12.43 -1.24
C ALA A 48 44.31 11.76 -0.59
N TRP A 49 44.75 12.30 0.56
CA TRP A 49 45.92 11.81 1.30
C TRP A 49 45.76 10.37 1.80
N GLN A 50 44.53 9.89 2.04
CA GLN A 50 44.29 8.50 2.47
C GLN A 50 44.54 7.51 1.32
N LEU A 51 44.31 7.94 0.08
CA LEU A 51 44.62 7.16 -1.11
C LEU A 51 46.09 7.28 -1.50
N GLU A 52 46.74 8.42 -1.26
CA GLU A 52 48.16 8.64 -1.61
C GLU A 52 49.14 7.76 -0.84
N HIS A 53 48.81 7.36 0.39
CA HIS A 53 49.73 6.59 1.23
C HIS A 53 49.38 5.09 1.24
N PRO A 54 50.24 4.17 0.74
CA PRO A 54 49.89 2.76 0.54
C PRO A 54 49.37 2.03 1.79
N THR A 55 50.01 2.26 2.95
CA THR A 55 49.58 1.65 4.22
C THR A 55 48.22 2.15 4.69
N ILE A 56 47.95 3.45 4.53
CA ILE A 56 46.67 4.06 4.93
C ILE A 56 45.58 3.60 3.97
N ARG A 57 45.87 3.54 2.67
CA ARG A 57 44.99 2.98 1.64
C ARG A 57 44.60 1.54 1.97
N ALA A 58 45.57 0.69 2.32
CA ALA A 58 45.31 -0.70 2.71
C ALA A 58 44.47 -0.79 4.00
N HIS A 59 44.73 0.07 4.99
CA HIS A 59 43.95 0.12 6.23
C HIS A 59 42.51 0.58 5.98
N THR A 60 42.31 1.65 5.19
CA THR A 60 40.98 2.12 4.77
C THR A 60 40.23 1.00 4.05
N ALA A 61 40.88 0.32 3.10
CA ALA A 61 40.24 -0.79 2.40
C ALA A 61 39.88 -1.95 3.32
N ALA A 62 40.78 -2.34 4.24
CA ALA A 62 40.49 -3.37 5.23
C ALA A 62 39.28 -3.00 6.11
N HIS A 63 39.22 -1.76 6.59
CA HIS A 63 38.09 -1.26 7.38
C HIS A 63 36.77 -1.30 6.60
N THR A 64 36.78 -0.81 5.35
CA THR A 64 35.63 -0.84 4.45
C THR A 64 35.15 -2.28 4.22
N ILE A 65 36.05 -3.22 3.92
CA ILE A 65 35.72 -4.63 3.66
C ILE A 65 35.17 -5.32 4.91
N VAL A 66 35.78 -5.12 6.08
CA VAL A 66 35.33 -5.73 7.35
C VAL A 66 33.88 -5.34 7.66
N SER A 67 33.46 -4.12 7.33
CA SER A 67 32.07 -3.69 7.50
C SER A 67 31.08 -4.55 6.69
N ALA A 68 31.48 -5.02 5.51
CA ALA A 68 30.69 -5.86 4.63
C ALA A 68 30.76 -7.37 4.96
N VAL A 69 31.94 -7.88 5.33
CA VAL A 69 32.20 -9.34 5.45
C VAL A 69 32.21 -9.84 6.91
N GLY A 70 32.18 -8.94 7.90
CA GLY A 70 32.49 -9.24 9.31
C GLY A 70 31.69 -10.34 10.02
N ASP A 71 30.46 -10.66 9.59
CA ASP A 71 29.69 -11.76 10.19
C ASP A 71 29.93 -13.11 9.48
N GLY A 72 30.26 -13.10 8.18
CA GLY A 72 30.57 -14.31 7.41
C GLY A 72 31.97 -14.87 7.68
N LEU A 73 32.88 -14.05 8.22
CA LEU A 73 34.22 -14.45 8.65
C LEU A 73 34.23 -15.28 9.95
N LEU A 74 33.15 -15.28 10.72
CA LEU A 74 33.09 -15.90 12.06
C LEU A 74 32.07 -17.03 12.18
N HIS A 75 31.16 -17.21 11.21
CA HIS A 75 30.10 -18.22 11.26
C HIS A 75 30.36 -19.47 10.41
N ASP A 76 31.07 -19.34 9.29
CA ASP A 76 31.49 -20.47 8.46
C ASP A 76 33.02 -20.60 8.56
N ASP A 77 33.50 -21.74 9.05
CA ASP A 77 34.92 -22.10 9.02
C ASP A 77 35.50 -21.80 7.64
N PHE A 78 36.35 -20.78 7.57
CA PHE A 78 36.97 -20.17 6.39
C PHE A 78 37.00 -21.07 5.14
N THR A 79 35.93 -21.04 4.34
CA THR A 79 35.92 -21.61 2.98
C THR A 79 35.27 -20.64 2.01
N VAL A 80 35.85 -19.45 1.89
CA VAL A 80 35.90 -18.84 0.56
C VAL A 80 36.79 -19.75 -0.27
N THR A 81 36.17 -20.67 -1.00
CA THR A 81 36.87 -21.33 -2.10
C THR A 81 37.04 -20.26 -3.17
N LEU A 82 38.11 -19.47 -3.05
CA LEU A 82 38.73 -18.90 -4.24
C LEU A 82 39.04 -20.13 -5.08
N ALA A 83 38.22 -20.39 -6.11
CA ALA A 83 38.49 -21.48 -7.03
C ALA A 83 39.99 -21.35 -7.40
N PRO A 84 40.79 -22.42 -7.27
CA PRO A 84 42.15 -22.38 -7.73
C PRO A 84 42.05 -22.26 -9.25
N GLU A 85 42.02 -21.03 -9.76
CA GLU A 85 42.40 -20.82 -11.14
C GLU A 85 43.81 -21.39 -11.23
N ARG A 86 43.92 -22.47 -12.02
CA ARG A 86 45.20 -22.95 -12.53
C ARG A 86 46.00 -21.70 -12.86
N ARG A 87 47.19 -21.56 -12.25
CA ARG A 87 48.17 -20.55 -12.66
C ARG A 87 48.27 -20.62 -14.18
N ARG A 88 47.57 -19.73 -14.89
CA ARG A 88 47.88 -19.47 -16.29
C ARG A 88 49.28 -18.85 -16.23
N PRO A 89 50.24 -19.34 -17.02
CA PRO A 89 51.52 -18.66 -17.12
C PRO A 89 51.23 -17.20 -17.43
N SER A 90 51.82 -16.29 -16.63
CA SER A 90 51.77 -14.86 -16.90
C SER A 90 52.02 -14.65 -18.40
N PRO A 91 51.21 -13.84 -19.11
CA PRO A 91 51.63 -13.38 -20.42
C PRO A 91 53.04 -12.83 -20.23
N ALA A 92 53.99 -13.28 -21.07
CA ALA A 92 55.33 -12.75 -21.04
C ALA A 92 55.23 -11.22 -21.13
N ILE A 93 55.48 -10.56 -20.00
CA ILE A 93 55.60 -9.12 -19.94
C ILE A 93 56.86 -8.84 -20.76
N HIS A 94 56.68 -8.32 -21.97
CA HIS A 94 57.79 -7.69 -22.67
C HIS A 94 58.40 -6.66 -21.70
N PRO A 95 59.70 -6.72 -21.41
CA PRO A 95 60.35 -5.80 -20.50
C PRO A 95 60.42 -4.43 -21.19
N GLY A 96 59.37 -3.64 -21.04
CA GLY A 96 59.24 -2.38 -21.78
C GLY A 96 58.04 -1.49 -21.43
N SER A 97 57.28 -1.78 -20.38
CA SER A 97 56.30 -0.83 -19.82
C SER A 97 55.94 -1.21 -18.39
N SER A 98 56.74 -0.72 -17.44
CA SER A 98 56.32 -0.58 -16.05
C SER A 98 55.19 0.46 -16.00
N PRO A 99 53.99 0.18 -15.44
CA PRO A 99 53.09 1.24 -15.02
C PRO A 99 53.36 1.56 -13.55
N ALA A 100 54.61 1.86 -13.21
CA ALA A 100 54.85 2.91 -12.22
C ALA A 100 54.62 4.24 -12.96
N GLY A 101 53.37 4.51 -13.32
CA GLY A 101 52.97 5.66 -14.12
C GLY A 101 52.33 6.72 -13.26
N ASP A 102 52.62 7.97 -13.60
CA ASP A 102 52.14 9.22 -12.99
C ASP A 102 50.62 9.45 -13.19
N GLY A 103 49.79 8.42 -13.02
CA GLY A 103 48.35 8.45 -13.27
C GLY A 103 47.55 9.07 -12.11
N GLU A 104 46.35 9.54 -12.44
CA GLU A 104 45.35 10.04 -11.50
C GLU A 104 44.18 9.06 -11.32
N TRP A 105 43.54 9.07 -10.15
CA TRP A 105 42.25 8.41 -9.95
C TRP A 105 41.18 9.12 -10.77
N SER A 106 40.61 8.45 -11.77
CA SER A 106 39.49 8.98 -12.56
C SER A 106 38.16 8.42 -12.06
N THR A 107 37.11 9.25 -12.09
CA THR A 107 35.74 8.74 -12.03
C THR A 107 35.48 7.90 -13.27
N VAL A 108 34.95 6.71 -13.05
CA VAL A 108 34.57 5.80 -14.12
C VAL A 108 33.06 5.75 -14.15
N GLU A 109 32.46 5.97 -15.32
CA GLU A 109 31.01 5.83 -15.47
C GLU A 109 30.60 4.45 -14.95
N PRO A 110 29.51 4.32 -14.17
CA PRO A 110 29.15 3.03 -13.58
C PRO A 110 29.11 1.92 -14.63
N ARG A 111 28.63 2.19 -15.85
CA ARG A 111 28.60 1.23 -16.96
C ARG A 111 29.99 0.73 -17.38
N GLU A 112 31.03 1.55 -17.29
CA GLU A 112 32.40 1.16 -17.62
C GLU A 112 33.02 0.28 -16.54
N VAL A 113 32.74 0.58 -15.25
CA VAL A 113 33.08 -0.30 -14.12
C VAL A 113 32.44 -1.68 -14.31
N LEU A 114 31.14 -1.69 -14.61
CA LEU A 114 30.37 -2.91 -14.86
C LEU A 114 30.94 -3.77 -16.01
N ARG A 115 31.49 -3.11 -17.05
CA ARG A 115 32.15 -3.77 -18.19
C ARG A 115 33.54 -4.30 -17.87
N ALA A 116 34.26 -3.66 -16.96
CA ALA A 116 35.62 -4.04 -16.54
C ALA A 116 35.60 -5.16 -15.49
N SER A 117 34.62 -5.17 -14.59
CA SER A 117 34.44 -6.16 -13.52
C SER A 117 33.89 -7.51 -13.98
N THR A 118 33.39 -7.60 -15.22
CA THR A 118 32.94 -8.87 -15.81
C THR A 118 34.14 -9.64 -16.41
N PRO A 119 34.38 -10.90 -16.03
CA PRO A 119 35.49 -11.69 -16.59
C PRO A 119 35.43 -11.73 -18.12
N ARG A 120 36.56 -11.41 -18.79
CA ARG A 120 36.67 -11.41 -20.27
C ARG A 120 36.32 -12.78 -20.89
N ASP A 121 36.50 -13.87 -20.15
CA ASP A 121 36.21 -15.24 -20.61
C ASP A 121 34.69 -15.54 -20.73
N VAL A 122 33.80 -14.65 -20.25
CA VAL A 122 32.34 -14.75 -20.49
C VAL A 122 31.94 -14.09 -21.82
N ARG A 123 32.82 -13.33 -22.47
CA ARG A 123 32.51 -12.62 -23.73
C ARG A 123 32.70 -13.44 -25.01
N THR A 124 32.97 -14.74 -24.92
CA THR A 124 33.10 -15.62 -26.12
C THR A 124 31.83 -16.34 -26.53
N HIS A 125 30.65 -15.98 -26.00
CA HIS A 125 29.38 -16.36 -26.62
C HIS A 125 28.76 -15.15 -27.31
N SER A 126 29.23 -14.95 -28.54
CA SER A 126 28.52 -14.28 -29.61
C SER A 126 27.06 -14.74 -29.67
N SER A 127 26.13 -13.79 -29.55
CA SER A 127 24.77 -13.73 -30.14
C SER A 127 23.82 -14.95 -30.12
N GLU A 128 24.10 -16.07 -29.47
CA GLU A 128 23.15 -17.18 -29.30
C GLU A 128 23.24 -17.78 -27.88
N GLY A 129 22.16 -17.64 -27.10
CA GLY A 129 21.90 -18.49 -25.93
C GLY A 129 22.33 -18.00 -24.54
N ALA A 130 22.12 -16.72 -24.18
CA ALA A 130 22.01 -16.40 -22.74
C ALA A 130 20.77 -17.13 -22.18
N PRO A 131 20.83 -17.81 -21.02
CA PRO A 131 19.65 -18.45 -20.44
C PRO A 131 18.60 -17.38 -20.13
N ASP A 132 17.37 -17.59 -20.59
CA ASP A 132 16.23 -16.73 -20.24
C ASP A 132 15.93 -16.88 -18.75
N ALA A 133 16.00 -15.79 -17.98
CA ALA A 133 15.42 -15.81 -16.65
C ALA A 133 13.91 -15.84 -16.74
N VAL A 134 13.30 -16.59 -15.81
CA VAL A 134 11.88 -16.51 -15.46
C VAL A 134 11.56 -15.22 -14.68
N VAL A 135 12.06 -14.07 -15.14
CA VAL A 135 11.81 -12.76 -14.54
C VAL A 135 11.26 -11.77 -15.57
N SER A 136 10.20 -11.07 -15.20
CA SER A 136 9.68 -9.91 -15.94
C SER A 136 10.21 -8.63 -15.29
N VAL A 137 10.73 -7.70 -16.09
CA VAL A 137 11.17 -6.39 -15.60
C VAL A 137 10.08 -5.36 -15.84
N VAL A 138 9.75 -4.57 -14.82
CA VAL A 138 8.81 -3.45 -14.88
C VAL A 138 9.55 -2.16 -14.57
N ILE A 139 9.49 -1.20 -15.50
CA ILE A 139 10.05 0.15 -15.33
C ILE A 139 8.92 1.17 -15.47
N SER A 140 8.71 1.97 -14.42
CA SER A 140 7.75 3.08 -14.44
C SER A 140 8.47 4.36 -14.85
N THR A 141 7.97 5.06 -15.88
CA THR A 141 8.53 6.35 -16.29
C THR A 141 7.47 7.42 -16.44
N ARG A 142 7.87 8.69 -16.28
CA ARG A 142 7.00 9.86 -16.50
C ARG A 142 7.82 11.04 -17.04
N GLY A 143 7.94 11.11 -18.37
CA GLY A 143 8.58 12.24 -19.05
C GLY A 143 10.08 12.37 -18.78
N ARG A 144 10.81 11.24 -18.76
CA ARG A 144 12.26 11.18 -18.53
C ARG A 144 12.97 10.30 -19.57
N PRO A 145 12.92 10.66 -20.86
CA PRO A 145 13.40 9.80 -21.93
C PRO A 145 14.89 9.44 -21.81
N GLU A 146 15.76 10.37 -21.39
CA GLU A 146 17.20 10.13 -21.28
C GLU A 146 17.56 9.15 -20.14
N GLN A 147 16.85 9.26 -19.02
CA GLN A 147 17.04 8.36 -17.87
C GLN A 147 16.55 6.95 -18.24
N LEU A 148 15.37 6.86 -18.85
CA LEU A 148 14.83 5.60 -19.34
C LEU A 148 15.76 4.90 -20.35
N ASP A 149 16.25 5.62 -21.36
CA ASP A 149 17.17 5.07 -22.36
C ASP A 149 18.44 4.53 -21.70
N ARG A 150 19.01 5.26 -20.74
CA ARG A 150 20.16 4.80 -19.95
C ARG A 150 19.85 3.51 -19.18
N CYS A 151 18.71 3.44 -18.51
CA CYS A 151 18.26 2.26 -17.78
C CYS A 151 18.09 1.05 -18.72
N LEU A 152 17.40 1.22 -19.85
CA LEU A 152 17.20 0.17 -20.85
C LEU A 152 18.52 -0.32 -21.47
N ARG A 153 19.47 0.58 -21.76
CA ARG A 153 20.81 0.20 -22.23
C ARG A 153 21.58 -0.63 -21.20
N SER A 154 21.41 -0.37 -19.90
CA SER A 154 22.07 -1.17 -18.86
C SER A 154 21.54 -2.61 -18.80
N LEU A 155 20.24 -2.82 -19.03
CA LEU A 155 19.63 -4.15 -19.12
C LEU A 155 20.11 -4.94 -20.35
N GLN A 156 20.59 -4.26 -21.41
CA GLN A 156 21.22 -4.93 -22.55
C GLN A 156 22.56 -5.58 -22.19
N ASP A 157 23.22 -5.13 -21.12
CA ASP A 157 24.47 -5.71 -20.63
C ASP A 157 24.23 -6.80 -19.56
N ALA A 158 22.96 -7.15 -19.26
CA ALA A 158 22.63 -8.19 -18.29
C ALA A 158 23.13 -9.58 -18.72
N THR A 159 23.77 -10.28 -17.78
CA THR A 159 24.27 -11.66 -17.92
C THR A 159 23.14 -12.68 -18.13
N VAL A 160 21.98 -12.38 -17.56
CA VAL A 160 20.74 -13.15 -17.72
C VAL A 160 19.69 -12.24 -18.34
N ARG A 161 19.06 -12.68 -19.41
CA ARG A 161 18.05 -11.89 -20.13
C ARG A 161 16.72 -11.96 -19.37
N PRO A 162 16.05 -10.81 -19.14
CA PRO A 162 14.67 -10.86 -18.66
C PRO A 162 13.77 -11.44 -19.75
N ARG A 163 12.74 -12.19 -19.34
CA ARG A 163 11.73 -12.73 -20.26
C ARG A 163 11.05 -11.63 -21.07
N GLU A 164 10.79 -10.51 -20.41
CA GLU A 164 10.23 -9.30 -21.01
C GLU A 164 10.61 -8.07 -20.19
N VAL A 165 10.60 -6.91 -20.85
CA VAL A 165 10.74 -5.60 -20.20
C VAL A 165 9.49 -4.80 -20.50
N VAL A 166 8.71 -4.48 -19.47
CA VAL A 166 7.50 -3.67 -19.53
C VAL A 166 7.81 -2.26 -19.06
N VAL A 167 7.79 -1.31 -19.98
CA VAL A 167 7.90 0.11 -19.68
C VAL A 167 6.50 0.70 -19.58
N VAL A 168 6.13 1.15 -18.38
CA VAL A 168 4.85 1.80 -18.14
C VAL A 168 5.02 3.32 -18.26
N ASP A 169 4.48 3.87 -19.33
CA ASP A 169 4.51 5.29 -19.65
C ASP A 169 3.37 6.01 -18.92
N ASN A 170 3.69 6.64 -17.78
CA ASN A 170 2.74 7.35 -16.93
C ASN A 170 2.51 8.82 -17.30
N ALA A 171 2.82 9.18 -18.56
CA ALA A 171 2.44 10.43 -19.21
C ALA A 171 2.39 10.25 -20.75
N PRO A 172 1.51 9.36 -21.27
CA PRO A 172 1.58 8.88 -22.64
C PRO A 172 1.21 9.90 -23.72
N ALA A 173 0.78 11.10 -23.32
CA ALA A 173 0.49 12.21 -24.22
C ALA A 173 1.73 12.75 -24.95
N SER A 174 2.93 12.60 -24.37
CA SER A 174 4.18 12.95 -25.06
C SER A 174 4.71 11.76 -25.87
N PRO A 175 5.19 11.97 -27.11
CA PRO A 175 5.83 10.90 -27.90
C PRO A 175 7.26 10.56 -27.44
N ASP A 176 7.83 11.26 -26.45
CA ASP A 176 9.23 11.08 -26.02
C ASP A 176 9.55 9.64 -25.59
N VAL A 177 8.74 9.07 -24.70
CA VAL A 177 8.92 7.70 -24.20
C VAL A 177 8.70 6.68 -25.31
N GLN A 178 7.76 6.93 -26.22
CA GLN A 178 7.53 6.08 -27.38
C GLN A 178 8.77 6.00 -28.28
N ARG A 179 9.45 7.13 -28.52
CA ARG A 179 10.69 7.17 -29.31
C ARG A 179 11.81 6.37 -28.65
N VAL A 180 11.96 6.49 -27.33
CA VAL A 180 12.95 5.70 -26.57
C VAL A 180 12.65 4.21 -26.68
N VAL A 181 11.41 3.78 -26.38
CA VAL A 181 11.06 2.35 -26.46
C VAL A 181 11.24 1.79 -27.87
N ALA A 182 10.93 2.56 -28.92
CA ALA A 182 11.15 2.13 -30.30
C ALA A 182 12.63 1.87 -30.65
N ALA A 183 13.58 2.49 -29.93
CA ALA A 183 15.01 2.25 -30.09
C ALA A 183 15.51 0.99 -29.36
N HIS A 184 14.66 0.33 -28.56
CA HIS A 184 14.99 -0.87 -27.78
C HIS A 184 14.08 -2.05 -28.20
N PRO A 185 14.49 -2.86 -29.19
CA PRO A 185 13.75 -4.04 -29.60
C PRO A 185 13.48 -5.00 -28.43
N GLY A 186 12.25 -5.52 -28.35
CA GLY A 186 11.82 -6.43 -27.27
C GLY A 186 11.28 -5.74 -26.01
N VAL A 187 11.29 -4.41 -25.94
CA VAL A 187 10.66 -3.66 -24.85
C VAL A 187 9.19 -3.38 -25.16
N ILE A 188 8.30 -3.70 -24.22
CA ILE A 188 6.86 -3.51 -24.32
C ILE A 188 6.51 -2.17 -23.68
N ARG A 189 5.92 -1.24 -24.45
CA ARG A 189 5.35 0.00 -23.90
C ARG A 189 3.90 -0.22 -23.48
N VAL A 190 3.56 0.19 -22.26
CA VAL A 190 2.20 0.21 -21.75
C VAL A 190 1.83 1.64 -21.34
N PRO A 191 0.89 2.31 -22.03
CA PRO A 191 0.44 3.64 -21.64
C PRO A 191 -0.46 3.59 -20.40
N GLU A 192 -0.28 4.50 -19.43
CA GLU A 192 -1.14 4.66 -18.26
C GLU A 192 -1.42 6.15 -18.00
N GLU A 193 -2.65 6.58 -18.26
CA GLU A 193 -3.08 7.98 -18.12
C GLU A 193 -3.22 8.42 -16.67
N ARG A 194 -3.54 7.50 -15.75
CA ARG A 194 -3.75 7.79 -14.34
C ARG A 194 -2.42 8.00 -13.65
N ARG A 195 -2.16 9.24 -13.24
CA ARG A 195 -0.94 9.63 -12.53
C ARG A 195 -0.76 8.83 -11.22
N GLY A 196 0.41 8.20 -11.06
CA GLY A 196 0.85 7.61 -9.79
C GLY A 196 1.83 6.45 -10.00
N LEU A 197 2.93 6.42 -9.25
CA LEU A 197 3.93 5.36 -9.33
C LEU A 197 3.35 3.99 -8.95
N SER A 198 2.55 3.92 -7.88
CA SER A 198 1.86 2.69 -7.49
C SER A 198 0.90 2.20 -8.56
N ILE A 199 0.17 3.11 -9.22
CA ILE A 199 -0.73 2.77 -10.35
C ILE A 199 0.09 2.23 -11.52
N SER A 200 1.21 2.89 -11.83
CA SER A 200 2.12 2.48 -12.89
C SER A 200 2.71 1.09 -12.60
N ARG A 201 3.18 0.82 -11.38
CA ARG A 201 3.68 -0.50 -10.97
C ARG A 201 2.60 -1.57 -11.02
N ASN A 202 1.38 -1.25 -10.57
CA ASN A 202 0.23 -2.15 -10.67
C ASN A 202 -0.12 -2.48 -12.13
N THR A 203 -0.02 -1.49 -13.02
CA THR A 203 -0.24 -1.68 -14.46
C THR A 203 0.83 -2.56 -15.07
N GLY A 204 2.10 -2.34 -14.71
CA GLY A 204 3.21 -3.19 -15.15
C GLY A 204 3.07 -4.63 -14.65
N LEU A 205 2.66 -4.82 -13.39
CA LEU A 205 2.36 -6.13 -12.79
C LEU A 205 1.31 -6.93 -13.58
N LEU A 206 0.27 -6.27 -14.10
CA LEU A 206 -0.77 -6.91 -14.91
C LEU A 206 -0.25 -7.39 -16.27
N HIS A 207 0.76 -6.72 -16.82
CA HIS A 207 1.36 -7.04 -18.11
C HIS A 207 2.56 -8.00 -17.99
N ALA A 208 3.22 -8.03 -16.82
CA ALA A 208 4.22 -9.02 -16.52
C ALA A 208 3.62 -10.44 -16.55
N SER A 209 4.38 -11.40 -17.05
CA SER A 209 4.00 -12.80 -17.26
C SER A 209 4.75 -13.78 -16.37
N SER A 210 5.90 -13.40 -15.81
CA SER A 210 6.73 -14.27 -14.99
C SER A 210 6.27 -14.36 -13.54
N ASP A 211 6.74 -15.38 -12.82
CA ASP A 211 6.50 -15.53 -11.38
C ASP A 211 7.34 -14.56 -10.55
N VAL A 212 8.56 -14.25 -10.97
CA VAL A 212 9.37 -13.19 -10.34
C VAL A 212 9.24 -11.90 -11.17
N ILE A 213 8.97 -10.79 -10.51
CA ILE A 213 8.81 -9.48 -11.16
C ILE A 213 9.79 -8.51 -10.54
N ALA A 214 10.78 -8.08 -11.32
CA ALA A 214 11.76 -7.07 -10.92
C ALA A 214 11.22 -5.66 -11.25
N PHE A 215 11.23 -4.78 -10.26
CA PHE A 215 10.89 -3.37 -10.39
C PHE A 215 12.15 -2.53 -10.29
N PHE A 216 12.39 -1.72 -11.31
CA PHE A 216 13.44 -0.71 -11.34
C PHE A 216 12.83 0.66 -11.63
N ASP A 217 13.38 1.70 -11.00
CA ASP A 217 13.04 3.07 -11.37
C ASP A 217 13.75 3.46 -12.68
N ASP A 218 13.25 4.50 -13.37
CA ASP A 218 13.82 4.92 -14.66
C ASP A 218 15.17 5.64 -14.54
N ASP A 219 15.56 6.04 -13.32
CA ASP A 219 16.81 6.76 -13.00
C ASP A 219 17.91 5.85 -12.45
N VAL A 220 17.88 4.55 -12.79
CA VAL A 220 18.92 3.58 -12.40
C VAL A 220 19.72 2.98 -13.56
N VAL A 221 20.93 2.52 -13.26
CA VAL A 221 21.77 1.66 -14.11
C VAL A 221 21.90 0.31 -13.42
N VAL A 222 21.45 -0.74 -14.09
CA VAL A 222 21.37 -2.10 -13.53
C VAL A 222 22.70 -2.82 -13.71
N HIS A 223 23.26 -3.39 -12.62
CA HIS A 223 24.48 -4.21 -12.70
C HIS A 223 24.22 -5.47 -13.54
N PRO A 224 25.16 -5.96 -14.39
CA PRO A 224 24.97 -7.10 -15.29
C PRO A 224 24.43 -8.37 -14.62
N ARG A 225 24.82 -8.62 -13.37
CA ARG A 225 24.37 -9.77 -12.57
C ARG A 225 23.21 -9.48 -11.62
N CYS A 226 22.63 -8.28 -11.66
CA CYS A 226 21.57 -7.89 -10.73
C CYS A 226 20.36 -8.82 -10.84
N LEU A 227 19.88 -9.08 -12.07
CA LEU A 227 18.72 -9.97 -12.30
C LEU A 227 18.96 -11.40 -11.82
N GLU A 228 20.13 -11.97 -12.14
CA GLU A 228 20.55 -13.28 -11.66
C GLU A 228 20.50 -13.34 -10.12
N ARG A 229 21.11 -12.36 -9.44
CA ARG A 229 21.15 -12.30 -7.96
C ARG A 229 19.77 -12.09 -7.34
N LEU A 230 18.90 -11.30 -7.97
CA LEU A 230 17.52 -11.12 -7.51
C LEU A 230 16.74 -12.44 -7.59
N VAL A 231 16.90 -13.20 -8.68
CA VAL A 231 16.21 -14.49 -8.88
C VAL A 231 16.77 -15.57 -7.96
N GLU A 232 18.10 -15.69 -7.86
CA GLU A 232 18.77 -16.63 -6.94
C GLU A 232 18.34 -16.45 -5.49
N ALA A 233 18.03 -15.22 -5.08
CA ALA A 233 17.60 -14.90 -3.73
C ALA A 233 16.15 -15.34 -3.42
N PHE A 234 15.42 -15.95 -4.35
CA PHE A 234 14.17 -16.68 -4.10
C PHE A 234 14.43 -18.19 -3.92
N ASP A 235 15.38 -18.52 -3.03
CA ASP A 235 15.81 -19.90 -2.72
C ASP A 235 14.83 -20.68 -1.81
N GLU A 236 13.89 -19.98 -1.17
CA GLU A 236 12.92 -20.53 -0.22
C GLU A 236 11.50 -20.07 -0.57
N ALA A 237 10.51 -20.97 -0.45
CA ALA A 237 9.15 -20.77 -0.96
C ALA A 237 8.35 -19.65 -0.26
N ASP A 238 8.74 -19.24 0.94
CA ASP A 238 8.12 -18.18 1.73
C ASP A 238 8.83 -16.82 1.62
N VAL A 239 9.92 -16.72 0.84
CA VAL A 239 10.53 -15.44 0.48
C VAL A 239 9.70 -14.82 -0.64
N MET A 240 9.01 -13.73 -0.33
CA MET A 240 8.06 -13.08 -1.25
C MET A 240 8.58 -11.78 -1.87
N ALA A 241 9.62 -11.17 -1.28
CA ALA A 241 10.26 -9.99 -1.83
C ALA A 241 11.77 -10.00 -1.57
N VAL A 242 12.54 -9.64 -2.60
CA VAL A 242 13.99 -9.43 -2.53
C VAL A 242 14.28 -7.97 -2.85
N LEU A 243 15.10 -7.32 -2.01
CA LEU A 243 15.53 -5.94 -2.15
C LEU A 243 17.02 -5.91 -2.44
N GLY A 244 17.47 -5.06 -3.34
CA GLY A 244 18.87 -4.97 -3.72
C GLY A 244 19.59 -3.71 -3.20
N LEU A 245 20.90 -3.70 -3.34
CA LEU A 245 21.75 -2.55 -3.05
C LEU A 245 21.51 -1.43 -4.08
N VAL A 246 21.49 -0.19 -3.60
CA VAL A 246 21.39 1.02 -4.42
C VAL A 246 22.55 1.93 -4.03
N LEU A 247 23.45 2.20 -4.97
CA LEU A 247 24.58 3.12 -4.80
C LEU A 247 24.37 4.39 -5.62
N PRO A 248 24.97 5.53 -5.24
CA PRO A 248 24.93 6.72 -6.08
C PRO A 248 25.70 6.45 -7.39
N ALA A 249 25.09 6.80 -8.52
CA ALA A 249 25.77 6.76 -9.82
C ALA A 249 26.79 7.90 -9.96
N GLU A 250 26.48 9.06 -9.37
CA GLU A 250 27.29 10.27 -9.41
C GLU A 250 26.99 11.14 -8.18
N LEU A 251 27.96 11.96 -7.75
CA LEU A 251 27.81 12.95 -6.68
C LEU A 251 28.45 14.29 -7.10
N GLU A 252 28.05 14.76 -8.28
CA GLU A 252 28.59 15.96 -8.93
C GLU A 252 27.99 17.26 -8.42
N THR A 253 26.81 17.22 -7.79
CA THR A 253 26.13 18.42 -7.31
C THR A 253 25.87 18.38 -5.81
N ARG A 254 25.74 19.58 -5.23
CA ARG A 254 25.40 19.75 -3.81
C ARG A 254 24.13 18.98 -3.43
N ALA A 255 23.13 18.94 -4.30
CA ALA A 255 21.89 18.24 -4.01
C ALA A 255 22.11 16.72 -3.87
N GLN A 256 22.95 16.15 -4.71
CA GLN A 256 23.26 14.72 -4.70
C GLN A 256 24.07 14.33 -3.45
N VAL A 257 25.11 15.12 -3.11
CA VAL A 257 25.88 14.93 -1.87
C VAL A 257 25.00 15.08 -0.63
N VAL A 258 24.10 16.06 -0.63
CA VAL A 258 23.15 16.23 0.48
C VAL A 258 22.25 14.99 0.62
N PHE A 259 21.71 14.50 -0.49
CA PHE A 259 20.84 13.33 -0.47
C PHE A 259 21.57 12.10 0.09
N GLU A 260 22.78 11.82 -0.41
CA GLU A 260 23.55 10.64 -0.01
C GLU A 260 24.00 10.74 1.45
N SER A 261 24.71 11.81 1.82
CA SER A 261 25.35 11.89 3.14
C SER A 261 24.42 12.34 4.27
N TRP A 262 23.38 13.13 3.96
CA TRP A 262 22.55 13.76 5.00
C TRP A 262 21.12 13.22 5.07
N MET A 263 20.57 12.75 3.95
CA MET A 263 19.28 12.05 3.94
C MET A 263 19.44 10.53 4.05
N GLY A 264 20.67 10.03 4.11
CA GLY A 264 21.02 8.63 4.38
C GLY A 264 20.98 7.72 3.15
N GLY A 265 20.92 8.29 1.95
CA GLY A 265 20.94 7.56 0.69
C GLY A 265 19.86 6.47 0.56
N LEU A 266 20.01 5.64 -0.48
CA LEU A 266 19.13 4.49 -0.73
C LEU A 266 19.76 3.15 -0.32
N GLY A 267 21.09 3.08 -0.18
CA GLY A 267 21.80 1.89 0.26
C GLY A 267 21.47 1.49 1.71
N ARG A 268 21.54 0.19 2.01
CA ARG A 268 21.30 -0.39 3.35
C ARG A 268 22.44 -1.28 3.83
N GLY A 269 23.65 -0.98 3.35
CA GLY A 269 24.88 -1.70 3.66
C GLY A 269 25.12 -2.90 2.74
N TYR A 270 26.13 -3.69 3.08
CA TYR A 270 26.66 -4.75 2.22
C TYR A 270 26.45 -6.16 2.80
N ARG A 271 25.61 -6.26 3.84
CA ARG A 271 25.28 -7.53 4.50
C ARG A 271 23.93 -8.03 4.02
N ARG A 272 23.84 -9.32 3.68
CA ARG A 272 22.55 -9.98 3.45
C ARG A 272 21.75 -9.96 4.74
N ARG A 273 20.47 -9.61 4.65
CA ARG A 273 19.56 -9.52 5.82
C ARG A 273 18.24 -10.17 5.50
N GLU A 274 17.69 -10.88 6.47
CA GLU A 274 16.37 -11.48 6.37
C GLU A 274 15.39 -10.80 7.32
N PHE A 275 14.17 -10.64 6.85
CA PHE A 275 13.10 -9.99 7.57
C PHE A 275 11.88 -10.89 7.52
N ASP A 276 11.31 -11.15 8.69
CA ASP A 276 10.11 -11.95 8.87
C ASP A 276 9.11 -11.16 9.75
N ARG A 277 8.07 -11.85 10.19
CA ARG A 277 7.10 -11.28 11.12
C ARG A 277 7.72 -10.78 12.42
N ARG A 278 8.78 -11.43 12.93
CA ARG A 278 9.44 -11.06 14.19
C ARG A 278 10.07 -9.68 14.09
N PHE A 279 10.57 -9.28 12.93
CA PHE A 279 11.08 -7.93 12.70
C PHE A 279 10.02 -6.84 12.94
N VAL A 280 8.76 -7.10 12.58
CA VAL A 280 7.64 -6.17 12.84
C VAL A 280 7.21 -6.24 14.31
N GLU A 281 7.23 -7.42 14.89
CA GLU A 281 6.83 -7.65 16.29
C GLU A 281 7.83 -7.08 17.30
N SER A 282 9.13 -7.15 17.01
CA SER A 282 10.21 -6.62 17.86
C SER A 282 10.17 -5.10 18.01
N ALA A 283 9.47 -4.39 17.12
CA ALA A 283 9.23 -2.96 17.25
C ALA A 283 8.31 -2.61 18.45
N GLY A 284 7.53 -3.57 18.96
CA GLY A 284 6.65 -3.40 20.11
C GLY A 284 5.67 -2.24 19.92
N ASN A 285 5.74 -1.24 20.81
CA ASN A 285 4.92 -0.02 20.78
C ASN A 285 5.46 1.07 19.84
N ARG A 286 6.45 0.78 19.00
CA ARG A 286 6.98 1.68 17.96
C ARG A 286 6.59 1.15 16.58
N ALA A 287 6.52 2.02 15.58
CA ALA A 287 6.32 1.58 14.21
C ALA A 287 7.54 0.78 13.73
N ALA A 288 7.31 -0.34 13.05
CA ALA A 288 8.37 -1.16 12.50
C ALA A 288 9.13 -0.41 11.40
N PRO A 289 10.47 -0.38 11.42
CA PRO A 289 11.27 0.40 10.50
C PRO A 289 11.45 -0.27 9.12
N VAL A 290 10.34 -0.67 8.49
CA VAL A 290 10.34 -1.41 7.21
C VAL A 290 10.99 -0.64 6.06
N TRP A 291 10.97 0.70 6.08
CA TRP A 291 11.68 1.58 5.13
C TRP A 291 13.22 1.46 5.20
N THR A 292 13.76 0.75 6.20
CA THR A 292 15.20 0.50 6.35
C THR A 292 15.66 -0.81 5.71
N MET A 293 14.74 -1.59 5.13
CA MET A 293 15.05 -2.88 4.49
C MET A 293 15.69 -2.70 3.11
N GLY A 294 15.34 -1.63 2.38
CA GLY A 294 15.83 -1.36 1.03
C GLY A 294 15.08 -0.17 0.41
N ALA A 295 15.07 -0.12 -0.93
CA ALA A 295 14.40 0.93 -1.70
C ALA A 295 13.71 0.32 -2.93
N GLY A 296 12.51 0.81 -3.27
CA GLY A 296 11.73 0.34 -4.42
C GLY A 296 12.37 0.60 -5.79
N ALA A 297 13.49 1.33 -5.85
CA ALA A 297 14.31 1.51 -7.04
C ALA A 297 15.05 0.22 -7.47
N ASN A 298 15.18 -0.76 -6.57
CA ASN A 298 15.78 -2.07 -6.84
C ASN A 298 15.14 -3.14 -5.96
N MET A 299 14.09 -3.78 -6.49
CA MET A 299 13.43 -4.89 -5.81
C MET A 299 12.87 -5.90 -6.80
N ALA A 300 12.75 -7.15 -6.39
CA ALA A 300 11.97 -8.17 -7.07
C ALA A 300 10.91 -8.72 -6.11
N ILE A 301 9.73 -9.01 -6.65
CA ILE A 301 8.59 -9.51 -5.87
C ILE A 301 8.06 -10.76 -6.55
N HIS A 302 7.86 -11.81 -5.78
CA HIS A 302 7.21 -13.02 -6.25
C HIS A 302 5.73 -12.74 -6.50
N ARG A 303 5.17 -13.18 -7.63
CA ARG A 303 3.80 -12.88 -8.05
C ARG A 303 2.77 -13.30 -7.01
N ALA A 304 2.98 -14.45 -6.37
CA ALA A 304 2.11 -14.95 -5.30
C ALA A 304 1.96 -13.96 -4.13
N ALA A 305 2.95 -13.08 -3.89
CA ALA A 305 2.87 -12.02 -2.90
C ALA A 305 1.61 -11.16 -3.11
N PHE A 306 1.28 -10.82 -4.36
CA PHE A 306 0.12 -10.00 -4.69
C PHE A 306 -1.20 -10.75 -4.54
N ASP A 307 -1.20 -12.08 -4.66
CA ASP A 307 -2.36 -12.93 -4.36
C ASP A 307 -2.63 -12.97 -2.84
N HIS A 308 -1.58 -12.95 -2.03
CA HIS A 308 -1.68 -12.94 -0.56
C HIS A 308 -2.11 -11.59 0.00
N VAL A 309 -1.36 -10.53 -0.31
CA VAL A 309 -1.53 -9.24 0.36
C VAL A 309 -2.23 -8.17 -0.49
N GLY A 310 -2.42 -8.40 -1.79
CA GLY A 310 -2.89 -7.41 -2.76
C GLY A 310 -1.77 -6.54 -3.33
N THR A 311 -2.08 -5.71 -4.34
CA THR A 311 -1.10 -4.91 -5.09
C THR A 311 -0.52 -3.70 -4.30
N PHE A 312 0.25 -2.83 -4.96
CA PHE A 312 0.71 -1.58 -4.36
C PHE A 312 -0.47 -0.66 -4.04
N ASP A 313 -0.45 0.00 -2.88
CA ASP A 313 -1.51 0.92 -2.49
C ASP A 313 -1.44 2.21 -3.32
N GLU A 314 -2.39 2.38 -4.24
CA GLU A 314 -2.44 3.51 -5.19
C GLU A 314 -2.56 4.89 -4.52
N ARG A 315 -2.85 4.92 -3.21
CA ARG A 315 -2.86 6.16 -2.42
C ARG A 315 -1.46 6.61 -2.04
N LEU A 316 -0.47 5.72 -2.09
CA LEU A 316 0.94 5.97 -1.75
C LEU A 316 1.79 6.12 -3.01
N GLY A 317 3.04 6.56 -2.81
CA GLY A 317 4.02 6.73 -3.88
C GLY A 317 3.93 8.03 -4.66
N ALA A 318 4.91 8.21 -5.56
CA ALA A 318 5.09 9.45 -6.30
C ALA A 318 3.87 9.73 -7.19
N GLY A 319 3.40 10.98 -7.20
CA GLY A 319 2.16 11.36 -7.88
C GLY A 319 0.88 11.17 -7.05
N ALA A 320 0.96 10.54 -5.86
CA ALA A 320 -0.12 10.42 -4.90
C ALA A 320 0.25 11.06 -3.54
N ALA A 321 0.47 10.28 -2.48
CA ALA A 321 0.89 10.79 -1.17
C ALA A 321 2.39 11.06 -1.03
N GLY A 322 3.23 10.57 -1.94
CA GLY A 322 4.65 10.94 -2.03
C GLY A 322 5.59 9.74 -2.21
N CYS A 323 5.66 8.85 -1.22
CA CYS A 323 6.55 7.67 -1.18
C CYS A 323 5.93 6.52 -0.35
N SER A 324 6.76 5.51 -0.05
CA SER A 324 6.50 4.42 0.90
C SER A 324 5.46 3.38 0.46
N GLU A 325 5.09 3.35 -0.81
CA GLU A 325 4.27 2.29 -1.41
C GLU A 325 4.95 0.91 -1.36
N ASP A 326 6.28 0.90 -1.43
CA ASP A 326 7.15 -0.27 -1.39
C ASP A 326 7.24 -0.86 0.03
N SER A 327 7.64 -0.04 1.00
CA SER A 327 7.73 -0.39 2.41
C SER A 327 6.37 -0.67 3.04
N GLU A 328 5.28 -0.10 2.54
CA GLU A 328 3.94 -0.52 2.94
C GLU A 328 3.61 -1.94 2.47
N LEU A 329 3.95 -2.30 1.22
CA LEU A 329 3.76 -3.66 0.70
C LEU A 329 4.59 -4.68 1.48
N TRP A 330 5.87 -4.39 1.73
CA TRP A 330 6.73 -5.26 2.55
C TRP A 330 6.17 -5.43 3.96
N HIS A 331 5.66 -4.36 4.57
CA HIS A 331 5.06 -4.42 5.90
C HIS A 331 3.86 -5.39 5.94
N ARG A 332 3.01 -5.40 4.89
CA ARG A 332 1.92 -6.38 4.78
C ARG A 332 2.44 -7.81 4.65
N LEU A 333 3.46 -8.03 3.83
CA LEU A 333 4.06 -9.37 3.66
C LEU A 333 4.57 -9.93 4.98
N LEU A 334 5.32 -9.13 5.74
CA LEU A 334 5.86 -9.54 7.03
C LEU A 334 4.75 -9.84 8.05
N LEU A 335 3.67 -9.04 8.08
CA LEU A 335 2.54 -9.28 8.98
C LEU A 335 1.77 -10.57 8.65
N ASP A 336 1.66 -10.91 7.37
CA ASP A 336 1.02 -12.14 6.90
C ASP A 336 1.94 -13.37 7.03
N GLY A 337 3.16 -13.20 7.56
CA GLY A 337 4.09 -14.28 7.89
C GLY A 337 5.09 -14.62 6.79
N TRP A 338 5.11 -13.87 5.69
CA TRP A 338 6.07 -14.05 4.61
C TRP A 338 7.41 -13.39 4.93
N ARG A 339 8.46 -13.85 4.25
CA ARG A 339 9.81 -13.31 4.38
C ARG A 339 10.14 -12.32 3.27
N CYS A 340 10.92 -11.32 3.63
CA CYS A 340 11.59 -10.41 2.71
C CYS A 340 13.09 -10.50 2.92
N ARG A 341 13.88 -10.38 1.86
CA ARG A 341 15.34 -10.51 1.91
C ARG A 341 16.02 -9.30 1.30
N TYR A 342 17.07 -8.81 1.93
CA TYR A 342 17.99 -7.84 1.35
C TYR A 342 19.21 -8.57 0.81
N GLU A 343 19.44 -8.52 -0.50
CA GLU A 343 20.55 -9.16 -1.22
C GLU A 343 21.49 -8.09 -1.80
N PRO A 344 22.57 -7.72 -1.09
CA PRO A 344 23.44 -6.62 -1.50
C PRO A 344 24.25 -6.90 -2.78
N ARG A 345 24.31 -8.16 -3.24
CA ARG A 345 24.93 -8.52 -4.53
C ARG A 345 24.04 -8.15 -5.72
N ALA A 346 22.73 -7.99 -5.50
CA ALA A 346 21.81 -7.44 -6.49
C ALA A 346 21.89 -5.91 -6.45
N LEU A 347 22.70 -5.31 -7.31
CA LEU A 347 23.04 -3.88 -7.27
C LEU A 347 22.46 -3.08 -8.44
N VAL A 348 22.07 -1.85 -8.16
CA VAL A 348 21.90 -0.78 -9.17
C VAL A 348 22.61 0.50 -8.74
N PHE A 349 22.92 1.35 -9.70
CA PHE A 349 23.38 2.72 -9.49
C PHE A 349 22.25 3.71 -9.77
N HIS A 350 21.97 4.61 -8.84
CA HIS A 350 20.86 5.56 -8.93
C HIS A 350 21.36 6.99 -9.14
N TYR A 351 20.74 7.71 -10.08
CA TYR A 351 21.02 9.13 -10.33
C TYR A 351 20.15 10.02 -9.44
N HIS A 352 20.76 10.61 -8.42
CA HIS A 352 20.08 11.54 -7.53
C HIS A 352 19.69 12.84 -8.23
N ARG A 353 18.67 13.54 -7.69
CA ARG A 353 18.25 14.86 -8.19
C ARG A 353 19.43 15.84 -8.15
N ARG A 354 19.66 16.53 -9.27
CA ARG A 354 20.79 17.46 -9.42
C ARG A 354 20.52 18.82 -8.77
N GLY A 355 19.26 19.26 -8.71
CA GLY A 355 18.88 20.58 -8.20
C GLY A 355 18.43 20.58 -6.74
N MET A 356 18.82 21.61 -5.98
CA MET A 356 18.39 21.79 -4.58
C MET A 356 16.87 21.94 -4.44
N ASP A 357 16.19 22.54 -5.41
CA ASP A 357 14.72 22.68 -5.37
C ASP A 357 14.00 21.35 -5.64
N GLU A 358 14.56 20.52 -6.50
CA GLU A 358 14.06 19.15 -6.73
C GLU A 358 14.24 18.31 -5.47
N LEU A 359 15.40 18.41 -4.82
CA LEU A 359 15.68 17.73 -3.56
C LEU A 359 14.72 18.18 -2.44
N ARG A 360 14.45 19.49 -2.33
CA ARG A 360 13.47 20.04 -1.38
C ARG A 360 12.06 19.49 -1.63
N ARG A 361 11.64 19.41 -2.89
CA ARG A 361 10.35 18.77 -3.26
C ARG A 361 10.35 17.29 -2.92
N GLN A 362 11.44 16.56 -3.20
CA GLN A 362 11.58 15.15 -2.85
C GLN A 362 11.50 14.94 -1.33
N SER A 363 12.20 15.75 -0.55
CA SER A 363 12.16 15.75 0.92
C SER A 363 10.74 16.00 1.46
N HIS A 364 10.01 16.96 0.89
CA HIS A 364 8.60 17.19 1.20
C HIS A 364 7.74 15.94 0.96
N GLU A 365 7.84 15.34 -0.23
CA GLU A 365 7.05 14.16 -0.60
C GLU A 365 7.45 12.92 0.21
N TYR A 366 8.73 12.77 0.59
CA TYR A 366 9.19 11.67 1.44
C TYR A 366 8.57 11.73 2.82
N VAL A 367 8.58 12.90 3.48
CA VAL A 367 7.97 13.02 4.81
C VAL A 367 6.44 12.88 4.72
N ARG A 368 5.81 13.46 3.70
CA ARG A 368 4.37 13.34 3.46
C ARG A 368 3.95 11.89 3.25
N GLY A 369 4.66 11.18 2.38
CA GLY A 369 4.42 9.77 2.05
C GLY A 369 4.65 8.85 3.23
N HIS A 370 5.74 9.08 3.98
CA HIS A 370 6.05 8.33 5.20
C HIS A 370 4.91 8.42 6.23
N VAL A 371 4.39 9.63 6.50
CA VAL A 371 3.25 9.80 7.42
C VAL A 371 1.97 9.14 6.87
N ALA A 372 1.73 9.25 5.57
CA ALA A 372 0.58 8.60 4.93
C ALA A 372 0.65 7.07 5.01
N ALA A 373 1.85 6.50 4.86
CA ALA A 373 2.09 5.07 5.00
C ALA A 373 1.82 4.61 6.44
N LEU A 374 2.21 5.37 7.48
CA LEU A 374 1.87 5.03 8.87
C LEU A 374 0.35 4.92 9.08
N PHE A 375 -0.43 5.84 8.51
CA PHE A 375 -1.88 5.73 8.59
C PHE A 375 -2.44 4.56 7.76
N ALA A 376 -1.89 4.30 6.57
CA ALA A 376 -2.30 3.14 5.77
C ALA A 376 -2.00 1.82 6.51
N GLN A 377 -0.81 1.70 7.11
CA GLN A 377 -0.37 0.58 7.92
C GLN A 377 -1.27 0.40 9.14
N TYR A 378 -1.51 1.47 9.92
CA TYR A 378 -2.42 1.43 11.06
C TYR A 378 -3.84 1.00 10.66
N GLY A 379 -4.36 1.52 9.54
CA GLY A 379 -5.69 1.18 9.03
C GLY A 379 -5.85 -0.31 8.72
N ARG A 380 -4.75 -1.02 8.46
CA ARG A 380 -4.71 -2.47 8.21
C ARG A 380 -4.38 -3.28 9.46
N SER A 381 -3.32 -2.91 10.17
CA SER A 381 -2.70 -3.68 11.26
C SER A 381 -3.30 -3.37 12.63
N ARG A 382 -3.87 -2.17 12.81
CA ARG A 382 -4.30 -1.59 14.10
C ARG A 382 -3.18 -1.53 15.15
N ARG A 383 -1.91 -1.56 14.74
CA ARG A 383 -0.77 -1.49 15.66
C ARG A 383 -0.57 -0.05 16.13
N GLY A 384 -0.70 0.19 17.44
CA GLY A 384 -0.57 1.53 18.03
C GLY A 384 0.78 2.22 17.76
N GLY A 385 1.84 1.45 17.49
CA GLY A 385 3.16 1.96 17.13
C GLY A 385 3.18 2.89 15.90
N ASP A 386 2.28 2.66 14.95
CA ASP A 386 2.17 3.49 13.74
C ASP A 386 1.66 4.90 14.08
N LEU A 387 0.62 4.99 14.93
CA LEU A 387 0.10 6.26 15.44
C LEU A 387 1.08 6.93 16.40
N GLN A 388 1.76 6.14 17.25
CA GLN A 388 2.82 6.64 18.12
C GLN A 388 3.91 7.32 17.29
N ARG A 389 4.34 6.71 16.18
CA ARG A 389 5.34 7.32 15.31
C ARG A 389 4.80 8.58 14.65
N ALA A 390 3.57 8.53 14.13
CA ALA A 390 2.95 9.66 13.44
C ALA A 390 2.77 10.88 14.36
N PHE A 391 2.29 10.69 15.60
CA PHE A 391 1.92 11.78 16.50
C PHE A 391 2.95 12.11 17.58
N VAL A 392 3.92 11.23 17.84
CA VAL A 392 4.94 11.44 18.89
C VAL A 392 6.36 11.44 18.31
N ALA A 393 6.79 10.34 17.68
CA ALA A 393 8.18 10.23 17.26
C ALA A 393 8.55 11.19 16.12
N MET A 394 7.65 11.43 15.16
CA MET A 394 7.88 12.35 14.04
C MET A 394 7.98 13.82 14.50
N PRO A 395 7.06 14.37 15.33
CA PRO A 395 7.24 15.69 15.94
C PRO A 395 8.55 15.84 16.70
N LEU A 396 8.92 14.85 17.53
CA LEU A 396 10.18 14.87 18.27
C LEU A 396 11.40 14.85 17.34
N TYR A 397 11.35 14.07 16.26
CA TYR A 397 12.39 14.07 15.23
C TYR A 397 12.53 15.46 14.59
N LEU A 398 11.42 16.08 14.16
CA LEU A 398 11.43 17.41 13.55
C LEU A 398 11.91 18.50 14.52
N ALA A 399 11.56 18.40 15.80
CA ALA A 399 12.04 19.31 16.85
C ALA A 399 13.55 19.16 17.10
N ARG A 400 14.05 17.92 17.22
CA ARG A 400 15.49 17.65 17.34
C ARG A 400 16.24 18.15 16.10
N ARG A 401 15.67 17.96 14.91
CA ARG A 401 16.22 18.51 13.68
C ARG A 401 16.28 20.03 13.68
N ALA A 402 15.24 20.72 14.17
CA ALA A 402 15.24 22.17 14.32
C ALA A 402 16.39 22.64 15.23
N LEU A 403 16.61 21.98 16.37
CA LEU A 403 17.71 22.31 17.29
C LEU A 403 19.08 22.16 16.62
N THR A 404 19.27 21.13 15.82
CA THR A 404 20.53 20.93 15.11
C THR A 404 20.74 21.85 13.89
N GLU A 405 19.69 22.51 13.41
CA GLU A 405 19.73 23.41 12.25
C GLU A 405 19.76 24.90 12.65
N PHE A 406 19.17 25.25 13.79
CA PHE A 406 19.05 26.63 14.28
C PHE A 406 19.65 26.87 15.68
N GLY A 407 20.16 25.82 16.34
CA GLY A 407 20.71 25.92 17.69
C GLY A 407 22.15 26.43 17.74
N PRO A 408 22.68 26.69 18.96
CA PRO A 408 24.06 27.10 19.16
C PRO A 408 25.02 26.00 18.66
N GLY A 409 25.96 26.35 17.77
CA GLY A 409 26.88 25.38 17.14
C GLY A 409 26.29 24.61 15.95
N ALA A 410 25.15 25.05 15.40
CA ALA A 410 24.55 24.44 14.22
C ALA A 410 25.52 24.42 13.02
N VAL A 411 25.71 23.24 12.44
CA VAL A 411 26.43 23.06 11.17
C VAL A 411 25.50 23.54 10.04
N PRO A 412 25.97 24.35 9.06
CA PRO A 412 25.14 24.81 7.95
C PRO A 412 24.50 23.64 7.20
N ARG A 413 23.18 23.54 7.27
CA ARG A 413 22.39 22.42 6.76
C ARG A 413 21.59 22.77 5.51
N PRO A 414 21.06 21.77 4.78
CA PRO A 414 20.57 21.95 3.41
C PRO A 414 19.24 22.73 3.28
N GLY A 415 18.68 23.25 4.38
CA GLY A 415 17.44 24.03 4.35
C GLY A 415 16.20 23.20 3.99
N THR A 416 16.21 21.88 4.25
CA THR A 416 15.06 20.99 4.01
C THR A 416 14.10 20.91 5.19
N TRP A 417 14.46 21.41 6.37
CA TRP A 417 13.60 21.30 7.55
C TRP A 417 12.21 21.90 7.33
N ARG A 418 12.14 23.07 6.68
CA ARG A 418 10.86 23.70 6.34
C ARG A 418 9.99 22.83 5.43
N THR A 419 10.60 22.18 4.43
CA THR A 419 9.90 21.28 3.51
C THR A 419 9.45 19.99 4.18
N GLU A 420 10.24 19.47 5.12
CA GLU A 420 9.89 18.29 5.93
C GLU A 420 8.72 18.59 6.87
N VAL A 421 8.72 19.73 7.55
CA VAL A 421 7.59 20.17 8.38
C VAL A 421 6.33 20.34 7.53
N ALA A 422 6.44 20.99 6.37
CA ALA A 422 5.32 21.12 5.45
C ALA A 422 4.82 19.74 4.95
N GLY A 423 5.73 18.81 4.67
CA GLY A 423 5.43 17.43 4.28
C GLY A 423 4.71 16.68 5.38
N TYR A 424 5.18 16.81 6.62
CA TYR A 424 4.56 16.22 7.80
C TYR A 424 3.13 16.72 8.00
N LEU A 425 2.91 18.03 8.00
CA LEU A 425 1.57 18.63 8.12
C LEU A 425 0.64 18.19 6.99
N ARG A 426 1.16 18.08 5.76
CA ARG A 426 0.38 17.56 4.62
C ARG A 426 0.07 16.08 4.78
N GLY A 427 1.01 15.30 5.30
CA GLY A 427 0.88 13.88 5.63
C GLY A 427 -0.20 13.65 6.69
N LEU A 428 -0.29 14.48 7.73
CA LEU A 428 -1.35 14.39 8.75
C LEU A 428 -2.76 14.45 8.16
N ARG A 429 -2.96 15.17 7.05
CA ARG A 429 -4.27 15.23 6.35
C ARG A 429 -4.69 13.90 5.72
N THR A 430 -3.77 12.94 5.62
CA THR A 430 -4.07 11.57 5.15
C THR A 430 -4.51 10.65 6.28
N PHE A 431 -4.76 11.16 7.50
CA PHE A 431 -5.39 10.41 8.59
C PHE A 431 -6.63 9.60 8.17
N PRO A 432 -7.49 10.02 7.21
CA PRO A 432 -8.55 9.17 6.70
C PRO A 432 -8.08 7.81 6.15
N PHE A 433 -6.80 7.61 5.81
CA PHE A 433 -6.24 6.31 5.42
C PHE A 433 -6.20 5.31 6.59
N ALA A 434 -6.05 5.79 7.84
CA ALA A 434 -6.15 5.00 9.07
C ALA A 434 -7.57 4.47 9.33
N VAL A 435 -8.55 5.05 8.65
CA VAL A 435 -9.97 4.78 8.85
C VAL A 435 -10.56 4.01 7.67
N ARG A 436 -10.26 4.44 6.45
CA ARG A 436 -10.70 3.80 5.22
C ARG A 436 -9.73 2.69 4.87
N ARG A 437 -10.09 1.46 5.24
CA ARG A 437 -9.39 0.24 4.84
C ARG A 437 -9.38 0.20 3.31
N SER A 438 -8.23 0.48 2.70
CA SER A 438 -8.03 0.20 1.28
C SER A 438 -7.77 -1.29 1.17
N THR A 439 -8.67 -2.00 0.52
CA THR A 439 -8.31 -3.25 -0.15
C THR A 439 -7.41 -2.83 -1.30
N ALA A 440 -6.09 -3.03 -1.18
CA ALA A 440 -5.28 -3.04 -2.39
C ALA A 440 -5.96 -4.05 -3.34
N PRO A 441 -6.21 -3.70 -4.61
CA PRO A 441 -6.91 -4.59 -5.51
C PRO A 441 -6.25 -5.97 -5.44
N ARG A 442 -7.05 -7.02 -5.24
CA ARG A 442 -6.56 -8.39 -5.44
C ARG A 442 -6.51 -8.62 -6.93
N LEU A 443 -5.44 -9.25 -7.42
CA LEU A 443 -5.37 -9.66 -8.82
C LEU A 443 -6.53 -10.64 -9.09
N SER A 444 -7.61 -10.18 -9.72
CA SER A 444 -8.54 -11.12 -10.35
C SER A 444 -7.83 -11.66 -11.59
N ARG A 445 -7.67 -12.98 -11.67
CA ARG A 445 -7.02 -13.66 -12.80
C ARG A 445 -7.78 -13.54 -14.13
N ASP A 446 -8.90 -12.83 -14.17
CA ASP A 446 -9.56 -12.47 -15.43
C ASP A 446 -8.78 -11.37 -16.15
N ARG A 447 -7.92 -11.80 -17.08
CA ARG A 447 -7.48 -10.99 -18.21
C ARG A 447 -8.71 -10.73 -19.10
N GLY A 448 -9.53 -9.77 -18.69
CA GLY A 448 -10.69 -9.32 -19.45
C GLY A 448 -11.82 -8.84 -18.56
N SER A 449 -12.30 -7.62 -18.80
CA SER A 449 -13.46 -6.97 -18.17
C SER A 449 -13.19 -6.27 -16.83
N LEU A 450 -13.15 -4.93 -16.90
CA LEU A 450 -13.54 -4.04 -15.81
C LEU A 450 -14.96 -4.43 -15.35
N THR A 451 -15.09 -5.21 -14.28
CA THR A 451 -16.39 -5.73 -13.83
C THR A 451 -17.33 -4.61 -13.37
N ALA A 452 -18.51 -4.55 -13.99
CA ALA A 452 -19.63 -3.74 -13.52
C ALA A 452 -20.13 -4.24 -12.15
N THR A 453 -20.29 -3.34 -11.18
CA THR A 453 -20.90 -3.65 -9.86
C THR A 453 -22.42 -3.75 -10.00
N HIS A 454 -23.06 -4.72 -9.34
CA HIS A 454 -24.52 -4.96 -9.45
C HIS A 454 -25.34 -4.22 -8.38
N LYS A 455 -24.75 -3.97 -7.20
CA LYS A 455 -25.32 -3.04 -6.21
C LYS A 455 -24.74 -1.64 -6.37
N SER A 456 -25.48 -0.63 -5.89
CA SER A 456 -25.02 0.77 -5.87
C SER A 456 -23.68 0.89 -5.16
N ARG A 457 -22.79 1.75 -5.68
CA ARG A 457 -21.53 2.06 -4.99
C ARG A 457 -21.86 2.70 -3.63
N LEU A 458 -21.11 2.34 -2.60
CA LEU A 458 -21.38 2.80 -1.23
C LEU A 458 -21.49 4.34 -1.12
N PRO A 459 -20.62 5.17 -1.74
CA PRO A 459 -20.77 6.63 -1.67
C PRO A 459 -22.08 7.13 -2.28
N GLU A 460 -22.50 6.58 -3.41
CA GLU A 460 -23.75 6.95 -4.10
C GLU A 460 -24.97 6.52 -3.31
N PHE A 461 -24.94 5.30 -2.77
CA PHE A 461 -25.98 4.77 -1.89
C PHE A 461 -26.16 5.67 -0.66
N LEU A 462 -25.09 5.99 0.05
CA LEU A 462 -25.14 6.86 1.22
C LEU A 462 -25.50 8.32 0.88
N ALA A 463 -25.15 8.82 -0.31
CA ALA A 463 -25.51 10.19 -0.73
C ALA A 463 -27.03 10.37 -0.90
N ARG A 464 -27.74 9.29 -1.22
CA ARG A 464 -29.20 9.27 -1.41
C ARG A 464 -29.99 8.94 -0.13
N ASN A 465 -29.40 9.18 1.05
CA ASN A 465 -30.10 8.99 2.32
C ASN A 465 -31.50 9.66 2.31
N PRO A 466 -32.59 8.90 2.54
CA PRO A 466 -33.95 9.40 2.44
C PRO A 466 -34.35 10.38 3.56
N TYR A 467 -33.54 10.53 4.62
CA TYR A 467 -33.84 11.48 5.71
C TYR A 467 -33.74 12.95 5.25
N PRO A 468 -34.69 13.82 5.65
CA PRO A 468 -34.76 15.22 5.23
C PRO A 468 -33.57 16.08 5.73
N HIS A 469 -32.91 15.69 6.83
CA HIS A 469 -31.76 16.39 7.39
C HIS A 469 -30.51 15.48 7.44
N ARG A 470 -29.95 15.21 6.25
CA ARG A 470 -28.91 14.19 6.00
C ARG A 470 -27.62 14.34 6.82
N TRP A 471 -27.28 15.56 7.23
CA TRP A 471 -26.04 15.90 7.96
C TRP A 471 -26.24 16.12 9.46
N THR A 472 -27.47 15.94 9.95
CA THR A 472 -27.78 15.99 11.38
C THR A 472 -28.52 14.72 11.76
N GLU A 473 -29.86 14.72 11.69
CA GLU A 473 -30.73 13.62 12.11
C GLU A 473 -30.55 12.37 11.24
N GLY A 474 -30.16 12.55 9.96
CA GLY A 474 -29.94 11.46 9.03
C GLY A 474 -28.60 10.73 9.21
N ILE A 475 -27.70 11.19 10.08
CA ILE A 475 -26.40 10.54 10.31
C ILE A 475 -26.63 9.09 10.75
N PHE A 476 -27.42 8.81 11.78
CA PHE A 476 -27.62 7.45 12.28
C PHE A 476 -28.20 6.50 11.22
N PHE A 477 -29.11 6.99 10.38
CA PHE A 477 -29.65 6.23 9.25
C PHE A 477 -28.56 5.82 8.25
N ARG A 478 -27.49 6.61 8.07
CA ARG A 478 -26.34 6.23 7.21
C ARG A 478 -25.56 5.05 7.76
N GLU A 479 -25.53 4.83 9.08
CA GLU A 479 -24.91 3.63 9.65
C GLU A 479 -25.69 2.38 9.27
N LYS A 480 -27.01 2.43 9.40
CA LYS A 480 -27.90 1.37 8.94
C LYS A 480 -27.68 1.07 7.47
N MET A 481 -27.71 2.10 6.61
CA MET A 481 -27.44 1.96 5.19
C MET A 481 -26.07 1.31 4.94
N ARG A 482 -25.01 1.74 5.64
CA ARG A 482 -23.68 1.14 5.49
C ARG A 482 -23.67 -0.33 5.92
N ALA A 483 -24.32 -0.66 7.03
CA ALA A 483 -24.38 -2.02 7.54
C ALA A 483 -25.07 -2.95 6.54
N ILE A 484 -26.25 -2.54 6.06
CA ILE A 484 -27.00 -3.21 5.01
C ILE A 484 -26.14 -3.39 3.76
N HIS A 485 -25.52 -2.33 3.25
CA HIS A 485 -24.68 -2.39 2.04
C HIS A 485 -23.51 -3.36 2.20
N THR A 486 -22.93 -3.43 3.39
CA THR A 486 -21.78 -4.30 3.67
C THR A 486 -22.16 -5.78 3.68
N VAL A 487 -23.30 -6.14 4.27
CA VAL A 487 -23.77 -7.54 4.31
C VAL A 487 -24.51 -7.97 3.04
N ALA A 488 -25.03 -7.01 2.27
CA ALA A 488 -25.74 -7.25 1.03
C ALA A 488 -24.84 -7.89 -0.06
N PRO A 489 -25.25 -9.02 -0.67
CA PRO A 489 -24.51 -9.65 -1.77
C PRO A 489 -24.36 -8.72 -2.99
N ASP A 490 -23.18 -8.68 -3.60
CA ASP A 490 -22.97 -7.98 -4.88
C ASP A 490 -23.13 -8.95 -6.04
N ARG A 491 -24.39 -9.21 -6.42
CA ARG A 491 -24.74 -10.12 -7.50
C ARG A 491 -25.99 -9.62 -8.23
N PRO A 492 -26.24 -10.05 -9.48
CA PRO A 492 -27.39 -9.56 -10.22
C PRO A 492 -28.70 -10.11 -9.62
N PHE A 493 -29.49 -9.22 -9.04
CA PHE A 493 -30.88 -9.48 -8.68
C PHE A 493 -31.81 -8.82 -9.68
N ARG A 494 -32.80 -9.55 -10.19
CA ARG A 494 -33.80 -9.03 -11.13
C ARG A 494 -35.06 -8.61 -10.40
N ASP A 495 -35.54 -9.46 -9.50
CA ASP A 495 -36.79 -9.25 -8.76
C ASP A 495 -36.50 -9.31 -7.26
N VAL A 496 -36.74 -8.20 -6.55
CA VAL A 496 -36.49 -8.06 -5.11
C VAL A 496 -37.78 -7.68 -4.40
N LEU A 497 -38.12 -8.39 -3.33
CA LEU A 497 -39.25 -8.08 -2.46
C LEU A 497 -38.76 -7.28 -1.25
N GLU A 498 -39.33 -6.11 -1.01
CA GLU A 498 -39.10 -5.30 0.18
C GLU A 498 -40.35 -5.37 1.06
N LEU A 499 -40.22 -6.02 2.22
CA LEU A 499 -41.30 -6.11 3.21
C LEU A 499 -41.17 -4.95 4.19
N GLY A 500 -42.27 -4.26 4.48
CA GLY A 500 -42.31 -3.09 5.37
C GLY A 500 -41.50 -1.90 4.84
N GLY A 501 -41.40 -1.72 3.53
CA GLY A 501 -40.52 -0.71 2.94
C GLY A 501 -40.96 0.74 3.19
N GLY A 502 -42.22 0.95 3.60
CA GLY A 502 -42.76 2.24 3.97
C GLY A 502 -42.55 3.30 2.90
N ARG A 503 -41.95 4.44 3.31
CA ARG A 503 -41.56 5.56 2.43
C ARG A 503 -40.08 5.57 2.07
N SER A 504 -39.30 4.56 2.49
CA SER A 504 -37.83 4.63 2.48
C SER A 504 -37.22 4.40 1.10
N GLY A 505 -37.77 3.45 0.33
CA GLY A 505 -37.24 3.01 -0.96
C GLY A 505 -35.81 2.46 -0.88
N LEU A 506 -35.39 1.95 0.28
CA LEU A 506 -34.01 1.62 0.56
C LEU A 506 -33.48 0.50 -0.35
N THR A 507 -34.32 -0.49 -0.62
CA THR A 507 -33.98 -1.60 -1.54
C THR A 507 -33.77 -1.11 -2.97
N ALA A 508 -34.61 -0.21 -3.46
CA ALA A 508 -34.48 0.39 -4.79
C ALA A 508 -33.27 1.31 -4.95
N LEU A 509 -32.73 1.82 -3.83
CA LEU A 509 -31.46 2.54 -3.78
C LEU A 509 -30.26 1.58 -3.77
N LEU A 510 -30.40 0.42 -3.10
CA LEU A 510 -29.33 -0.57 -2.97
C LEU A 510 -29.10 -1.33 -4.28
N TYR A 511 -30.18 -1.77 -4.94
CA TYR A 511 -30.14 -2.48 -6.22
C TYR A 511 -30.84 -1.66 -7.31
N PRO A 512 -30.13 -0.68 -7.92
CA PRO A 512 -30.76 0.28 -8.83
C PRO A 512 -31.28 -0.35 -10.13
N GLN A 513 -30.81 -1.55 -10.47
CA GLN A 513 -31.19 -2.31 -11.66
C GLN A 513 -32.35 -3.28 -11.43
N ALA A 514 -32.72 -3.55 -10.17
CA ALA A 514 -33.77 -4.52 -9.84
C ALA A 514 -35.17 -3.92 -9.95
N ARG A 515 -36.14 -4.76 -10.32
CA ARG A 515 -37.56 -4.49 -10.07
C ARG A 515 -37.84 -4.77 -8.60
N VAL A 516 -38.43 -3.81 -7.91
CA VAL A 516 -38.69 -3.92 -6.48
C VAL A 516 -40.20 -3.99 -6.25
N THR A 517 -40.66 -5.03 -5.57
CA THR A 517 -42.02 -5.10 -5.05
C THR A 517 -41.96 -4.67 -3.58
N ASN A 518 -42.61 -3.56 -3.22
CA ASN A 518 -42.70 -3.10 -1.84
C ASN A 518 -44.06 -3.51 -1.24
N VAL A 519 -44.03 -4.16 -0.08
CA VAL A 519 -45.20 -4.61 0.66
C VAL A 519 -45.32 -3.83 1.96
N ASP A 520 -46.50 -3.28 2.23
CA ASP A 520 -46.80 -2.63 3.51
C ASP A 520 -48.28 -2.81 3.88
N LEU A 521 -48.62 -2.64 5.15
CA LEU A 521 -50.00 -2.78 5.67
C LEU A 521 -50.86 -1.55 5.39
N ASP A 522 -50.25 -0.36 5.28
CA ASP A 522 -50.96 0.88 5.03
C ASP A 522 -51.06 1.16 3.51
N PRO A 523 -52.26 1.09 2.90
CA PRO A 523 -52.44 1.33 1.47
C PRO A 523 -52.07 2.76 1.06
N ALA A 524 -52.11 3.75 1.97
CA ALA A 524 -51.75 5.13 1.66
C ALA A 524 -50.25 5.29 1.35
N LEU A 525 -49.40 4.32 1.71
CA LEU A 525 -47.98 4.35 1.41
C LEU A 525 -47.69 4.11 -0.08
N GLY A 526 -48.63 3.56 -0.85
CA GLY A 526 -48.49 3.43 -2.31
C GLY A 526 -48.24 4.77 -3.01
N ASP A 527 -48.74 5.87 -2.44
CA ASP A 527 -48.55 7.22 -2.98
C ASP A 527 -47.22 7.87 -2.63
N ALA A 528 -46.38 7.21 -1.82
CA ALA A 528 -45.06 7.73 -1.48
C ALA A 528 -44.17 7.83 -2.73
N ALA A 529 -43.35 8.88 -2.79
CA ALA A 529 -42.43 9.10 -3.92
C ALA A 529 -41.48 7.92 -4.18
N ALA A 530 -41.10 7.19 -3.13
CA ALA A 530 -40.31 5.97 -3.25
C ALA A 530 -41.04 4.86 -4.03
N ASN A 531 -42.36 4.74 -3.85
CA ASN A 531 -43.22 3.68 -4.39
C ASN A 531 -43.79 4.00 -5.78
N ARG A 532 -43.77 5.28 -6.19
CA ARG A 532 -44.17 5.74 -7.53
C ARG A 532 -43.07 5.63 -8.60
N GLN A 533 -41.92 5.07 -8.27
CA GLN A 533 -40.85 4.87 -9.25
C GLN A 533 -41.27 3.81 -10.27
N ALA A 534 -40.95 4.00 -11.56
CA ALA A 534 -41.38 3.11 -12.65
C ALA A 534 -41.00 1.63 -12.47
N ARG A 535 -39.97 1.34 -11.66
CA ARG A 535 -39.48 -0.02 -11.36
C ARG A 535 -39.95 -0.57 -10.01
N VAL A 536 -40.78 0.17 -9.29
CA VAL A 536 -41.30 -0.22 -7.98
C VAL A 536 -42.80 -0.53 -8.12
N THR A 537 -43.21 -1.68 -7.60
CA THR A 537 -44.62 -2.06 -7.51
C THR A 537 -45.01 -2.11 -6.04
N PHE A 538 -46.02 -1.35 -5.64
CA PHE A 538 -46.53 -1.37 -4.28
C PHE A 538 -47.68 -2.37 -4.14
N VAL A 539 -47.67 -3.15 -3.07
CA VAL A 539 -48.70 -4.14 -2.74
C VAL A 539 -49.11 -3.96 -1.28
N CYS A 540 -50.39 -3.75 -1.02
CA CYS A 540 -50.92 -3.72 0.34
C CYS A 540 -51.15 -5.15 0.82
N ALA A 541 -50.36 -5.65 1.76
CA ALA A 541 -50.49 -7.01 2.29
C ALA A 541 -49.83 -7.16 3.68
N ASP A 542 -50.26 -8.20 4.41
CA ASP A 542 -49.64 -8.62 5.67
C ASP A 542 -48.43 -9.52 5.37
N VAL A 543 -47.31 -9.26 6.03
CA VAL A 543 -46.07 -10.02 5.87
C VAL A 543 -46.17 -11.46 6.38
N THR A 544 -47.19 -11.76 7.20
CA THR A 544 -47.52 -13.11 7.68
C THR A 544 -48.38 -13.92 6.68
N GLY A 545 -48.82 -13.31 5.59
CA GLY A 545 -49.59 -13.97 4.52
C GLY A 545 -49.37 -13.29 3.18
N LEU A 546 -48.22 -13.57 2.55
CA LEU A 546 -47.79 -12.87 1.34
C LEU A 546 -48.54 -13.38 0.10
N PRO A 547 -49.16 -12.51 -0.73
CA PRO A 547 -49.95 -12.88 -1.90
C PRO A 547 -49.08 -13.21 -3.13
N PHE A 548 -47.97 -13.93 -2.92
CA PHE A 548 -47.05 -14.33 -3.98
C PHE A 548 -46.84 -15.84 -3.96
N GLU A 549 -46.60 -16.41 -5.14
CA GLU A 549 -46.22 -17.80 -5.27
C GLU A 549 -44.87 -18.08 -4.61
N PRO A 550 -44.62 -19.32 -4.12
CA PRO A 550 -43.30 -19.71 -3.63
C PRO A 550 -42.20 -19.45 -4.67
N GLU A 551 -41.00 -19.09 -4.20
CA GLU A 551 -39.81 -18.92 -5.06
C GLU A 551 -39.97 -17.89 -6.20
N SER A 552 -40.71 -16.81 -5.93
CA SER A 552 -40.94 -15.72 -6.88
C SER A 552 -39.83 -14.67 -6.95
N PHE A 553 -39.01 -14.51 -5.90
CA PHE A 553 -38.04 -13.41 -5.78
C PHE A 553 -36.59 -13.87 -5.62
N ASP A 554 -35.65 -13.12 -6.18
CA ASP A 554 -34.21 -13.40 -6.06
C ASP A 554 -33.63 -12.95 -4.71
N ALA A 555 -34.24 -11.92 -4.13
CA ALA A 555 -33.94 -11.44 -2.78
C ALA A 555 -35.19 -10.91 -2.06
N VAL A 556 -35.18 -11.01 -0.75
CA VAL A 556 -36.20 -10.44 0.15
C VAL A 556 -35.49 -9.56 1.18
N THR A 557 -36.01 -8.37 1.45
CA THR A 557 -35.49 -7.43 2.46
C THR A 557 -36.55 -7.15 3.53
N MET A 558 -36.11 -7.07 4.78
CA MET A 558 -36.92 -6.73 5.96
C MET A 558 -36.12 -5.76 6.83
N PHE A 559 -36.30 -4.46 6.65
CA PHE A 559 -35.51 -3.45 7.36
C PHE A 559 -36.31 -2.82 8.50
N ASP A 560 -36.07 -3.27 9.73
CA ASP A 560 -36.75 -2.83 10.96
C ASP A 560 -38.26 -3.11 10.89
N VAL A 561 -38.59 -4.39 10.68
CA VAL A 561 -39.97 -4.89 10.47
C VAL A 561 -40.34 -5.96 11.50
N LEU A 562 -39.40 -6.86 11.79
CA LEU A 562 -39.63 -8.07 12.58
C LEU A 562 -40.04 -7.79 14.03
N GLU A 563 -39.58 -6.66 14.58
CA GLU A 563 -39.92 -6.15 15.91
C GLU A 563 -41.35 -5.60 16.02
N HIS A 564 -42.04 -5.39 14.89
CA HIS A 564 -43.41 -4.90 14.82
C HIS A 564 -44.43 -6.02 14.53
N VAL A 565 -43.97 -7.24 14.22
CA VAL A 565 -44.84 -8.37 13.87
C VAL A 565 -45.04 -9.29 15.07
N GLU A 566 -46.29 -9.60 15.42
CA GLU A 566 -46.60 -10.52 16.53
C GLU A 566 -46.15 -11.96 16.24
N ASN A 567 -46.42 -12.47 15.04
CA ASN A 567 -45.99 -13.79 14.59
C ASN A 567 -44.77 -13.70 13.64
N ASP A 568 -43.62 -13.42 14.23
CA ASP A 568 -42.31 -13.30 13.57
C ASP A 568 -41.89 -14.58 12.84
N LEU A 569 -42.16 -15.74 13.43
CA LEU A 569 -41.88 -17.04 12.81
C LEU A 569 -42.64 -17.20 11.49
N LEU A 570 -43.93 -16.84 11.46
CA LEU A 570 -44.74 -16.92 10.24
C LEU A 570 -44.26 -15.92 9.19
N ALA A 571 -43.93 -14.69 9.57
CA ALA A 571 -43.37 -13.70 8.65
C ALA A 571 -42.03 -14.15 8.02
N LEU A 572 -41.13 -14.72 8.83
CA LEU A 572 -39.88 -15.31 8.32
C LEU A 572 -40.13 -16.53 7.44
N THR A 573 -41.13 -17.35 7.77
CA THR A 573 -41.54 -18.51 6.97
C THR A 573 -42.06 -18.08 5.59
N GLU A 574 -42.91 -17.06 5.55
CA GLU A 574 -43.43 -16.47 4.30
C GLU A 574 -42.31 -15.82 3.47
N ALA A 575 -41.44 -15.03 4.09
CA ALA A 575 -40.27 -14.45 3.44
C ALA A 575 -39.36 -15.54 2.84
N TRP A 576 -39.17 -16.65 3.56
CA TRP A 576 -38.38 -17.78 3.08
C TRP A 576 -39.08 -18.59 1.98
N ARG A 577 -40.41 -18.69 2.03
CA ARG A 577 -41.24 -19.39 1.03
C ARG A 577 -41.14 -18.70 -0.33
N VAL A 578 -41.30 -17.39 -0.38
CA VAL A 578 -41.29 -16.61 -1.63
C VAL A 578 -39.89 -16.40 -2.20
N LEU A 579 -38.83 -16.65 -1.42
CA LEU A 579 -37.44 -16.53 -1.85
C LEU A 579 -37.01 -17.72 -2.71
N ARG A 580 -36.36 -17.49 -3.85
CA ARG A 580 -35.81 -18.54 -4.73
C ARG A 580 -34.66 -19.32 -4.08
N PRO A 581 -34.43 -20.60 -4.43
CA PRO A 581 -33.18 -21.30 -4.14
C PRO A 581 -31.99 -20.50 -4.67
N GLY A 582 -30.93 -20.39 -3.88
CA GLY A 582 -29.81 -19.49 -4.15
C GLY A 582 -30.07 -18.03 -3.82
N GLY A 583 -31.29 -17.62 -3.48
CA GLY A 583 -31.69 -16.24 -3.16
C GLY A 583 -31.14 -15.72 -1.83
N ALA A 584 -31.28 -14.41 -1.57
CA ALA A 584 -30.81 -13.77 -0.33
C ALA A 584 -31.95 -13.16 0.49
N LEU A 585 -31.96 -13.41 1.80
CA LEU A 585 -32.80 -12.71 2.77
C LEU A 585 -31.94 -11.72 3.56
N LEU A 586 -32.29 -10.43 3.52
CA LEU A 586 -31.63 -9.36 4.26
C LEU A 586 -32.55 -8.84 5.36
N VAL A 587 -32.05 -8.79 6.59
CA VAL A 587 -32.86 -8.37 7.74
C VAL A 587 -32.09 -7.36 8.59
N THR A 588 -32.74 -6.29 9.06
CA THR A 588 -32.22 -5.50 10.19
C THR A 588 -33.15 -5.63 11.39
N THR A 589 -32.56 -5.73 12.58
CA THR A 589 -33.29 -5.81 13.85
C THR A 589 -32.57 -5.05 14.96
N PRO A 590 -33.30 -4.46 15.92
CA PRO A 590 -32.76 -4.06 17.22
C PRO A 590 -32.19 -5.26 17.95
N ASN A 591 -31.17 -5.03 18.79
CA ASN A 591 -30.57 -6.05 19.64
C ASN A 591 -31.26 -6.06 21.01
N GLU A 592 -31.70 -7.24 21.46
CA GLU A 592 -32.46 -7.43 22.72
C GLU A 592 -31.78 -6.86 23.99
N THR A 593 -30.44 -6.81 23.97
CA THR A 593 -29.63 -6.42 25.12
C THR A 593 -29.53 -4.91 25.30
N TRP A 594 -29.98 -4.11 24.32
CA TRP A 594 -29.79 -2.66 24.36
C TRP A 594 -30.94 -1.96 25.07
N ARG A 595 -30.59 -0.86 25.76
CA ARG A 595 -31.49 -0.08 26.61
C ARG A 595 -31.46 1.38 26.22
N PHE A 596 -32.63 2.02 26.09
CA PHE A 596 -32.73 3.47 25.85
C PHE A 596 -32.99 4.27 27.15
N PRO A 597 -32.41 5.49 27.31
CA PRO A 597 -31.22 5.96 26.60
C PRO A 597 -29.99 5.17 27.07
N PHE A 598 -29.08 4.89 26.14
CA PHE A 598 -27.84 4.16 26.41
C PHE A 598 -26.88 5.01 27.25
N VAL A 599 -26.88 6.32 27.03
CA VAL A 599 -26.08 7.25 27.82
C VAL A 599 -26.85 7.62 29.08
N LEU A 600 -26.55 6.91 30.18
CA LEU A 600 -27.22 7.01 31.49
C LEU A 600 -27.59 8.44 31.96
N PRO A 601 -26.73 9.47 31.81
CA PRO A 601 -27.09 10.85 32.14
C PRO A 601 -28.30 11.42 31.36
N LEU A 602 -28.57 10.94 30.15
CA LEU A 602 -29.70 11.37 29.32
C LEU A 602 -31.05 10.82 29.81
N ARG A 603 -31.06 9.87 30.75
CA ARG A 603 -32.31 9.39 31.39
C ARG A 603 -33.13 10.50 32.03
N ARG A 604 -32.52 11.63 32.39
CA ARG A 604 -33.20 12.77 33.01
C ARG A 604 -33.95 13.66 32.00
N ILE A 605 -33.71 13.49 30.70
CA ILE A 605 -34.23 14.36 29.64
C ILE A 605 -34.83 13.60 28.45
N GLY A 606 -34.88 12.27 28.53
CA GLY A 606 -35.48 11.39 27.51
C GLY A 606 -36.70 10.67 28.05
N PRO A 607 -37.58 10.18 27.15
CA PRO A 607 -38.76 9.41 27.54
C PRO A 607 -38.35 8.10 28.22
N ALA A 608 -39.28 7.52 29.00
CA ALA A 608 -39.09 6.16 29.50
C ALA A 608 -38.96 5.19 28.32
N GLU A 609 -38.18 4.12 28.49
CA GLU A 609 -37.95 3.14 27.43
C GLU A 609 -39.27 2.50 26.95
N ASP A 610 -40.17 2.17 27.88
CA ASP A 610 -41.46 1.56 27.55
C ASP A 610 -42.34 2.52 26.73
N ASP A 611 -42.30 3.82 27.04
CA ASP A 611 -42.99 4.85 26.25
C ASP A 611 -42.43 4.92 24.82
N LEU A 612 -41.12 4.73 24.66
CA LEU A 612 -40.46 4.79 23.36
C LEU A 612 -40.74 3.55 22.53
N ILE A 613 -40.69 2.36 23.13
CA ILE A 613 -41.09 1.09 22.52
C ILE A 613 -42.55 1.17 22.05
N ALA A 614 -43.44 1.74 22.87
CA ALA A 614 -44.83 1.98 22.50
C ALA A 614 -44.98 3.01 21.36
N ARG A 615 -44.24 4.13 21.41
CA ARG A 615 -44.21 5.15 20.33
C ARG A 615 -43.73 4.59 19.00
N TRP A 616 -42.82 3.62 19.02
CA TRP A 616 -42.35 2.92 17.82
C TRP A 616 -43.25 1.76 17.42
N ALA A 617 -44.29 1.43 18.19
CA ALA A 617 -45.14 0.26 17.96
C ALA A 617 -44.34 -1.05 17.87
N HIS A 618 -43.33 -1.20 18.73
CA HIS A 618 -42.58 -2.45 18.87
C HIS A 618 -43.38 -3.41 19.75
N VAL A 619 -43.69 -4.60 19.25
CA VAL A 619 -44.32 -5.67 20.06
C VAL A 619 -43.29 -6.43 20.89
N ARG A 620 -42.00 -6.21 20.61
CA ARG A 620 -40.86 -6.79 21.32
C ARG A 620 -39.64 -5.87 21.20
N ARG A 621 -38.67 -6.10 22.08
CA ARG A 621 -37.50 -5.21 22.17
C ARG A 621 -36.53 -5.33 20.99
N GLY A 622 -36.33 -6.53 20.48
CA GLY A 622 -35.32 -6.85 19.49
C GLY A 622 -34.97 -8.33 19.56
N TYR A 623 -33.86 -8.70 18.93
CA TYR A 623 -33.47 -10.10 18.77
C TYR A 623 -31.99 -10.32 19.13
N SER A 624 -31.67 -11.54 19.56
CA SER A 624 -30.31 -12.05 19.51
C SER A 624 -30.02 -12.81 18.21
N GLY A 625 -28.74 -12.92 17.86
CA GLY A 625 -28.33 -13.75 16.71
C GLY A 625 -28.72 -15.22 16.88
N ALA A 626 -28.69 -15.74 18.11
CA ALA A 626 -29.09 -17.11 18.42
C ALA A 626 -30.61 -17.32 18.26
N GLU A 627 -31.43 -16.32 18.59
CA GLU A 627 -32.87 -16.37 18.38
C GLU A 627 -33.24 -16.35 16.90
N LEU A 628 -32.70 -15.41 16.12
CA LEU A 628 -32.94 -15.38 14.66
C LEU A 628 -32.46 -16.65 13.96
N GLN A 629 -31.31 -17.21 14.39
CA GLN A 629 -30.83 -18.49 13.90
C GLN A 629 -31.81 -19.64 14.21
N ARG A 630 -32.44 -19.64 15.40
CA ARG A 630 -33.45 -20.64 15.75
C ARG A 630 -34.71 -20.49 14.90
N LEU A 631 -35.21 -19.27 14.71
CA LEU A 631 -36.40 -19.00 13.90
C LEU A 631 -36.21 -19.43 12.43
N LEU A 632 -35.05 -19.16 11.84
CA LEU A 632 -34.73 -19.55 10.46
C LEU A 632 -34.19 -20.98 10.32
N GLY A 633 -33.91 -21.65 11.44
CA GLY A 633 -33.30 -22.98 11.49
C GLY A 633 -31.89 -23.06 10.90
N ARG A 634 -31.16 -21.93 10.78
CA ARG A 634 -29.85 -21.86 10.13
C ARG A 634 -29.03 -20.62 10.51
N PRO A 635 -27.69 -20.71 10.53
CA PRO A 635 -26.84 -19.56 10.82
C PRO A 635 -26.87 -18.53 9.66
N PRO A 636 -26.70 -17.23 9.97
CA PRO A 636 -26.56 -16.20 8.95
C PRO A 636 -25.27 -16.41 8.14
N ALA A 637 -25.33 -16.06 6.85
CA ALA A 637 -24.14 -16.01 5.98
C ALA A 637 -23.26 -14.79 6.32
N GLY A 638 -23.83 -13.75 6.93
CA GLY A 638 -23.10 -12.58 7.40
C GLY A 638 -23.95 -11.70 8.31
N SER A 639 -23.28 -10.89 9.13
CA SER A 639 -23.93 -9.92 9.99
C SER A 639 -23.02 -8.73 10.29
N LEU A 640 -23.59 -7.54 10.49
CA LEU A 640 -22.86 -6.36 10.91
C LEU A 640 -23.71 -5.50 11.85
N ARG A 641 -23.20 -5.26 13.05
CA ARG A 641 -23.83 -4.40 14.06
C ARG A 641 -23.60 -2.93 13.74
N PHE A 642 -24.56 -2.08 14.05
CA PHE A 642 -24.49 -0.63 13.86
C PHE A 642 -25.14 0.14 15.02
N ASN A 643 -25.00 1.46 15.03
CA ASN A 643 -25.32 2.34 16.16
C ASN A 643 -24.49 1.95 17.41
N THR A 644 -23.18 2.17 17.30
CA THR A 644 -22.15 1.84 18.30
C THR A 644 -22.28 2.67 19.58
N PRO A 645 -21.70 2.27 20.74
CA PRO A 645 -21.73 3.08 21.97
C PRO A 645 -21.35 4.56 21.79
N LEU A 646 -20.44 4.85 20.85
CA LEU A 646 -19.99 6.22 20.56
C LEU A 646 -21.00 7.01 19.74
N THR A 647 -21.74 6.33 18.85
CA THR A 647 -22.74 6.95 17.98
C THR A 647 -24.14 6.94 18.56
N THR A 648 -24.43 6.04 19.51
CA THR A 648 -25.71 5.98 20.25
C THR A 648 -25.97 7.27 21.05
N LEU A 649 -24.94 8.02 21.47
CA LEU A 649 -25.15 9.31 22.14
C LEU A 649 -25.96 10.30 21.27
N GLY A 650 -25.66 10.37 19.97
CA GLY A 650 -26.40 11.24 19.05
C GLY A 650 -27.79 10.68 18.70
N HIS A 651 -27.93 9.35 18.68
CA HIS A 651 -29.21 8.67 18.58
C HIS A 651 -30.11 9.04 19.78
N ASP A 652 -29.60 8.94 21.01
CA ASP A 652 -30.30 9.29 22.24
C ASP A 652 -30.72 10.77 22.28
N VAL A 653 -29.86 11.68 21.83
CA VAL A 653 -30.22 13.10 21.70
C VAL A 653 -31.32 13.32 20.66
N SER A 654 -31.29 12.59 19.54
CA SER A 654 -32.30 12.72 18.47
C SER A 654 -33.70 12.29 18.94
N PHE A 655 -33.78 11.29 19.82
CA PHE A 655 -35.03 10.78 20.39
C PHE A 655 -35.38 11.30 21.79
N SER A 656 -34.59 12.25 22.33
CA SER A 656 -34.90 12.91 23.60
C SER A 656 -36.13 13.82 23.51
N ASP A 657 -36.66 14.23 24.66
CA ASP A 657 -37.78 15.18 24.77
C ASP A 657 -37.32 16.66 24.69
N LEU A 658 -36.06 16.91 24.32
CA LEU A 658 -35.55 18.26 24.09
C LEU A 658 -36.32 18.97 22.95
N PRO A 659 -36.50 20.30 23.02
CA PRO A 659 -37.07 21.08 21.92
C PRO A 659 -36.32 20.84 20.61
N ARG A 660 -37.04 20.81 19.48
CA ARG A 660 -36.46 20.63 18.13
C ARG A 660 -35.16 21.42 17.85
N PRO A 661 -35.02 22.73 18.17
CA PRO A 661 -33.77 23.45 17.95
C PRO A 661 -32.60 22.91 18.78
N ALA A 662 -32.86 22.51 20.03
CA ALA A 662 -31.83 21.94 20.91
C ALA A 662 -31.36 20.56 20.43
N ARG A 663 -32.28 19.69 19.96
CA ARG A 663 -31.92 18.40 19.36
C ARG A 663 -31.07 18.55 18.11
N ARG A 664 -31.42 19.51 17.24
CA ARG A 664 -30.63 19.83 16.04
C ARG A 664 -29.22 20.30 16.40
N LEU A 665 -29.09 21.23 17.35
CA LEU A 665 -27.79 21.72 17.79
C LEU A 665 -26.95 20.60 18.42
N GLY A 666 -27.54 19.80 19.31
CA GLY A 666 -26.86 18.64 19.92
C GLY A 666 -26.39 17.65 18.87
N THR A 667 -27.21 17.35 17.86
CA THR A 667 -26.84 16.43 16.77
C THR A 667 -25.70 16.98 15.92
N VAL A 668 -25.67 18.29 15.64
CA VAL A 668 -24.54 18.95 14.93
C VAL A 668 -23.25 18.85 15.74
N LEU A 669 -23.31 19.14 17.04
CA LEU A 669 -22.14 19.06 17.92
C LEU A 669 -21.60 17.63 18.05
N LEU A 670 -22.48 16.64 17.97
CA LEU A 670 -22.13 15.22 18.04
C LEU A 670 -21.78 14.61 16.67
N ALA A 671 -21.97 15.32 15.56
CA ALA A 671 -21.67 14.81 14.21
C ALA A 671 -20.20 14.37 14.03
N PRO A 672 -19.18 15.08 14.58
CA PRO A 672 -17.80 14.60 14.55
C PRO A 672 -17.61 13.27 15.30
N LEU A 673 -18.27 13.09 16.45
CA LEU A 673 -18.25 11.82 17.19
C LEU A 673 -18.94 10.70 16.42
N GLY A 674 -20.03 11.01 15.71
CA GLY A 674 -20.66 10.11 14.74
C GLY A 674 -19.69 9.64 13.66
N LEU A 675 -18.98 10.58 13.03
CA LEU A 675 -17.95 10.27 12.02
C LEU A 675 -16.78 9.44 12.59
N ILE A 676 -16.38 9.69 13.83
CA ILE A 676 -15.36 8.88 14.53
C ILE A 676 -15.91 7.48 14.84
N GLY A 677 -17.15 7.36 15.29
CA GLY A 677 -17.77 6.06 15.55
C GLY A 677 -17.89 5.23 14.27
N TYR A 678 -18.25 5.85 13.15
CA TYR A 678 -18.21 5.19 11.83
C TYR A 678 -16.81 4.66 11.49
N ALA A 679 -15.80 5.46 11.79
CA ALA A 679 -14.41 5.13 11.51
C ALA A 679 -13.90 3.94 12.32
N LEU A 680 -14.42 3.79 13.55
CA LEU A 680 -14.03 2.77 14.52
C LEU A 680 -14.93 1.52 14.46
N GLN A 681 -16.04 1.55 13.72
CA GLN A 681 -16.96 0.43 13.58
C GLN A 681 -16.28 -0.76 12.88
N THR A 682 -16.27 -1.90 13.56
CA THR A 682 -15.80 -3.21 13.09
C THR A 682 -16.92 -4.24 13.20
N PRO A 683 -16.83 -5.41 12.55
CA PRO A 683 -17.81 -6.49 12.73
C PRO A 683 -17.97 -6.97 14.19
N ARG A 684 -16.98 -6.72 15.05
CA ARG A 684 -17.02 -7.06 16.48
C ARG A 684 -17.49 -5.91 17.36
N THR A 685 -17.66 -4.71 16.80
CA THR A 685 -18.08 -3.54 17.58
C THR A 685 -19.50 -3.78 18.08
N PRO A 686 -19.77 -3.62 19.38
CA PRO A 686 -21.13 -3.66 19.90
C PRO A 686 -21.94 -2.53 19.24
N GLY A 687 -23.22 -2.77 18.96
CA GLY A 687 -24.14 -1.76 18.43
C GLY A 687 -25.58 -2.09 18.80
N THR A 688 -26.46 -1.09 18.82
CA THR A 688 -27.86 -1.25 19.23
C THR A 688 -28.70 -2.08 18.27
N GLU A 689 -28.26 -2.18 17.01
CA GLU A 689 -28.97 -2.90 15.95
C GLU A 689 -27.99 -3.75 15.13
N THR A 690 -28.53 -4.72 14.39
CA THR A 690 -27.74 -5.62 13.55
C THR A 690 -28.38 -5.80 12.18
N ALA A 691 -27.57 -5.69 11.13
CA ALA A 691 -27.93 -6.12 9.78
C ALA A 691 -27.44 -7.55 9.55
N TRP A 692 -28.28 -8.38 8.95
CA TRP A 692 -28.06 -9.81 8.74
C TRP A 692 -28.31 -10.18 7.28
N VAL A 693 -27.62 -11.22 6.81
CA VAL A 693 -27.90 -11.85 5.52
C VAL A 693 -27.96 -13.37 5.67
N TRP A 694 -28.96 -13.99 5.07
CA TRP A 694 -29.06 -15.42 4.86
C TRP A 694 -29.11 -15.73 3.37
N LEU A 695 -28.50 -16.86 2.99
CA LEU A 695 -28.57 -17.39 1.64
C LEU A 695 -29.42 -18.65 1.65
N LYS A 696 -30.42 -18.71 0.77
CA LYS A 696 -31.22 -19.92 0.57
C LYS A 696 -30.36 -20.92 -0.23
N PRO A 697 -30.15 -22.16 0.25
CA PRO A 697 -29.37 -23.16 -0.48
C PRO A 697 -29.93 -23.41 -1.89
N LEU A 698 -29.05 -23.84 -2.79
CA LEU A 698 -29.47 -24.44 -4.05
C LEU A 698 -30.14 -25.79 -3.75
N ARG A 699 -31.11 -26.18 -4.57
CA ARG A 699 -31.79 -27.48 -4.45
C ARG A 699 -30.87 -28.64 -4.80
#